data_AF-A0A256YXN2-F1
#
_entry.id   AF-A0A256YXN2-F1
#
_cell.length_a   1.000
_cell.length_b   1.000
_cell.length_c   1.000
_cell.angle_alpha   90.00
_cell.angle_beta   90.00
_cell.angle_gamma   90.00
#
_symmetry.space_group_name_H-M   'P 1'
#
loop_
_entity.id
_entity.type
_entity.pdbx_description
1 polymer ?
#
loop_
_entity_poly.entity_id
_entity_poly.type
_entity_poly.pdbx_seq_one_letter_code
_entity_poly.pdbx_strand_id
1 'polypeptide(L)'
;LSTSGSRYNDAPLRPLDRLKWSFPYVRMELDQIFDGSSYYVEVKATYEGNAKNLGGNLLPLQGSLYVFMVEDNVTAYSKVYDMNVTNDAVFRGYAVSDERFSLSPREEKTFSYTWDIPDAKVPVKPQDVYAVGAIFDTTDTDSSPGGTDGNQRANSPRCVQSATSRSTAYDRANALPEVKSIELVDSTVTVTMDDEGGIAKGYLFINTEGPDVPEWTPVELTISGEEVCDDSGVCYAYSDATGVARIEYSGGPLYAQVLLYDDLGAQAVSDIYALGGDDSGVKEKSMSTFSLSLGPVGFIIGLILITGAPVIYLLGRKLKKAPSLMNSKASLAVLVVLGIILVSISAASVFTTSTSKVPDFTVTDTNGVVHTPDTYSGKTLVIDIMFTTCDSCNEEMPLLVETYKEARAKHGDDVEFLSVSVDNEDTDKMMRDFQAKYGADWPIGLNRKFVELFDALAVPKLIIVAPNGDIVYEHTALIDKDEVLDRIDASVSGNYRAVSITQSGGSLIAFGSMAMLFGIVTFLSPCSLPMLPGYISYYINQETASRRKTNPLLGGIVAAAGIITFFVLVGILVALIGGVIQQYLRYLLVPIGVLLVILGVLTFLNRDAFLERGMDLMKRPIERGISRIRGRKVTDASGSGGLFAYGFGYGAAASSCMAPAFIGMILISFGVGGFLGGMLIFGLYTLALGAMMVLFTYLAASGSTALSKMVTKADRIKKVSAALLVLAGLFIILYALFLETYLGSLFSFGF
;
A
#
# COMPACT_ATOMS: atom_id res chain seq x y z
N LEU A 1 25.10 -36.90 37.37
CA LEU A 1 24.81 -37.90 38.43
C LEU A 1 23.30 -37.99 38.60
N SER A 2 22.76 -39.20 38.36
CA SER A 2 21.52 -39.79 38.90
C SER A 2 20.23 -38.97 39.01
N THR A 3 19.20 -39.53 38.38
CA THR A 3 17.75 -39.37 38.56
C THR A 3 17.25 -39.37 40.02
N SER A 4 16.22 -38.57 40.32
CA SER A 4 15.07 -38.99 41.15
C SER A 4 13.87 -38.08 40.87
N GLY A 5 12.75 -38.67 40.45
CA GLY A 5 11.59 -37.94 39.95
C GLY A 5 10.66 -37.34 41.01
N SER A 6 9.74 -36.50 40.56
CA SER A 6 8.33 -36.57 40.97
C SER A 6 7.44 -35.77 40.02
N ARG A 7 6.35 -36.42 39.61
CA ARG A 7 5.03 -35.89 39.20
C ARG A 7 4.96 -34.85 38.08
N TYR A 8 4.69 -35.37 36.88
CA TYR A 8 3.90 -34.70 35.84
C TYR A 8 2.53 -34.30 36.38
N ASN A 9 2.31 -33.00 36.57
CA ASN A 9 1.01 -32.31 36.46
C ASN A 9 1.24 -30.83 36.79
N ASP A 10 1.88 -30.09 35.89
CA ASP A 10 1.83 -28.63 35.92
C ASP A 10 1.70 -28.15 34.47
N ALA A 11 0.76 -27.21 34.27
CA ALA A 11 0.58 -26.46 33.04
C ALA A 11 1.94 -25.87 32.58
N PRO A 12 2.12 -25.53 31.28
CA PRO A 12 3.34 -24.87 30.84
C PRO A 12 3.58 -23.62 31.69
N LEU A 13 4.59 -23.71 32.56
CA LEU A 13 5.06 -22.59 33.38
C LEU A 13 5.41 -21.44 32.43
N ARG A 14 4.88 -20.25 32.71
CA ARG A 14 5.12 -19.08 31.88
C ARG A 14 6.63 -18.79 31.89
N PRO A 15 7.21 -18.19 30.84
CA PRO A 15 8.64 -17.88 30.79
C PRO A 15 9.17 -17.15 32.05
N LEU A 16 8.31 -16.36 32.70
CA LEU A 16 8.58 -15.64 33.94
C LEU A 16 8.78 -16.55 35.17
N ASP A 17 8.14 -17.72 35.22
CA ASP A 17 8.25 -18.65 36.35
C ASP A 17 9.61 -19.38 36.38
N ARG A 18 10.41 -19.26 35.30
CA ARG A 18 11.79 -19.78 35.22
C ARG A 18 12.84 -18.81 35.74
N LEU A 19 12.49 -17.57 36.07
CA LEU A 19 13.41 -16.62 36.70
C LEU A 19 13.66 -17.03 38.15
N LYS A 20 14.54 -18.03 38.32
CA LYS A 20 15.14 -18.34 39.61
C LYS A 20 16.02 -17.15 39.99
N TRP A 21 15.59 -16.45 41.04
CA TRP A 21 16.37 -15.61 41.98
C TRP A 21 15.84 -14.19 42.10
N SER A 22 16.27 -13.56 43.19
CA SER A 22 15.91 -12.26 43.72
C SER A 22 16.33 -11.10 42.80
N PHE A 23 15.89 -11.10 41.54
CA PHE A 23 16.28 -10.09 40.56
C PHE A 23 15.58 -8.75 40.86
N PRO A 24 16.32 -7.65 41.09
CA PRO A 24 15.74 -6.32 41.19
C PRO A 24 15.31 -5.87 39.80
N TYR A 25 14.01 -5.63 39.62
CA TYR A 25 13.47 -5.11 38.36
C TYR A 25 13.63 -3.60 38.33
N VAL A 26 14.35 -3.12 37.32
CA VAL A 26 14.46 -1.70 36.99
C VAL A 26 13.82 -1.51 35.63
N ARG A 27 12.81 -0.64 35.56
CA ARG A 27 12.27 -0.14 34.31
C ARG A 27 13.06 1.11 33.93
N MET A 28 13.54 1.16 32.69
CA MET A 28 14.24 2.33 32.16
C MET A 28 13.54 2.78 30.88
N GLU A 29 13.18 4.05 30.86
CA GLU A 29 12.73 4.77 29.66
C GLU A 29 13.90 5.69 29.27
N LEU A 30 14.30 5.64 28.00
CA LEU A 30 15.41 6.41 27.46
C LEU A 30 14.89 7.16 26.24
N ASP A 31 14.96 8.49 26.29
CA ASP A 31 14.56 9.40 25.23
C ASP A 31 15.78 10.23 24.79
N GLN A 32 15.87 10.58 23.50
CA GLN A 32 16.87 11.52 23.00
C GLN A 32 16.24 12.55 22.04
N ILE A 33 16.83 13.75 21.99
CA ILE A 33 16.45 14.86 21.11
C ILE A 33 17.75 15.47 20.56
N PHE A 34 17.80 15.77 19.26
CA PHE A 34 18.92 16.48 18.64
C PHE A 34 18.53 17.94 18.43
N ASP A 35 19.37 18.89 18.85
CA ASP A 35 19.09 20.34 18.77
C ASP A 35 19.78 21.06 17.59
N GLY A 36 20.39 20.29 16.68
CA GLY A 36 21.19 20.82 15.57
C GLY A 36 22.69 20.88 15.85
N SER A 37 23.11 20.80 17.10
CA SER A 37 24.53 20.78 17.51
C SER A 37 24.87 19.64 18.47
N SER A 38 23.92 19.27 19.33
CA SER A 38 24.12 18.38 20.46
C SER A 38 22.90 17.50 20.69
N TYR A 39 23.09 16.39 21.39
CA TYR A 39 22.03 15.46 21.77
C TYR A 39 21.65 15.68 23.23
N TYR A 40 20.39 16.01 23.47
CA TYR A 40 19.79 15.95 24.80
C TYR A 40 19.24 14.54 25.04
N VAL A 41 19.71 13.86 26.09
CA VAL A 41 19.32 12.50 26.45
C VAL A 41 18.68 12.50 27.83
N GLU A 42 17.46 11.98 27.92
CA GLU A 42 16.72 11.83 29.17
C GLU A 42 16.55 10.34 29.52
N VAL A 43 16.94 9.97 30.74
CA VAL A 43 16.81 8.61 31.27
C VAL A 43 15.88 8.64 32.47
N LYS A 44 14.74 7.97 32.39
CA LYS A 44 13.86 7.76 33.53
C LYS A 44 14.00 6.33 34.04
N ALA A 45 14.52 6.19 35.26
CA ALA A 45 14.72 4.91 35.92
C ALA A 45 13.71 4.73 37.06
N THR A 46 12.97 3.62 37.04
CA THR A 46 11.98 3.25 38.07
C THR A 46 12.36 1.90 38.68
N TYR A 47 12.53 1.86 40.00
CA TYR A 47 12.81 0.61 40.71
C TYR A 47 11.51 -0.09 41.10
N GLU A 48 11.19 -1.19 40.43
CA GLU A 48 9.93 -1.95 40.60
C GLU A 48 9.99 -2.95 41.78
N GLY A 49 11.18 -3.16 42.36
CA GLY A 49 11.39 -4.09 43.47
C GLY A 49 11.85 -5.48 43.01
N ASN A 50 11.78 -6.47 43.92
CA ASN A 50 12.33 -7.80 43.72
C ASN A 50 11.24 -8.86 43.45
N ALA A 51 11.45 -9.72 42.44
CA ALA A 51 10.54 -10.77 41.98
C ALA A 51 9.86 -11.62 43.07
N LYS A 52 10.54 -11.87 44.20
CA LYS A 52 10.03 -12.75 45.27
C LYS A 52 9.28 -12.05 46.41
N ASN A 53 9.46 -10.74 46.60
CA ASN A 53 8.98 -10.03 47.79
C ASN A 53 8.13 -8.82 47.42
N LEU A 54 6.91 -9.05 46.94
CA LEU A 54 5.85 -8.03 46.89
C LEU A 54 5.29 -7.67 48.29
N GLY A 55 5.96 -8.08 49.39
CA GLY A 55 5.50 -7.83 50.76
C GLY A 55 6.58 -7.88 51.86
N GLY A 56 7.87 -7.71 51.56
CA GLY A 56 8.95 -7.67 52.56
C GLY A 56 9.74 -6.34 52.52
N ASN A 57 10.53 -6.06 53.56
CA ASN A 57 11.46 -4.91 53.61
C ASN A 57 12.44 -4.96 52.44
N LEU A 58 12.14 -4.23 51.36
CA LEU A 58 12.97 -4.13 50.17
C LEU A 58 14.08 -3.10 50.43
N LEU A 59 15.33 -3.51 50.24
CA LEU A 59 16.49 -2.62 50.31
C LEU A 59 16.49 -1.66 49.10
N PRO A 60 16.99 -0.42 49.26
CA PRO A 60 17.16 0.51 48.15
C PRO A 60 18.21 -0.04 47.17
N LEU A 61 17.93 0.11 45.88
CA LEU A 61 18.87 -0.21 44.80
C LEU A 61 19.98 0.84 44.79
N GLN A 62 21.24 0.44 44.91
CA GLN A 62 22.35 1.30 44.54
C GLN A 62 22.76 0.99 43.10
N GLY A 63 22.50 1.94 42.22
CA GLY A 63 22.68 1.81 40.79
C GLY A 63 23.82 2.66 40.25
N SER A 64 24.38 2.25 39.11
CA SER A 64 25.25 3.08 38.29
C SER A 64 24.72 3.15 36.85
N LEU A 65 24.53 4.35 36.33
CA LEU A 65 24.00 4.63 34.98
C LEU A 65 25.13 4.95 34.00
N TYR A 66 25.07 4.31 32.83
CA TYR A 66 25.89 4.60 31.67
C TYR A 66 24.99 4.92 30.49
N VAL A 67 25.34 5.94 29.71
CA VAL A 67 24.66 6.28 28.46
C VAL A 67 25.72 6.40 27.37
N PHE A 68 25.69 5.45 26.44
CA PHE A 68 26.59 5.34 25.29
C PHE A 68 25.94 6.03 24.09
N MET A 69 26.70 6.87 23.40
CA MET A 69 26.32 7.45 22.11
C MET A 69 26.98 6.63 21.02
N VAL A 70 26.16 6.00 20.19
CA VAL A 70 26.57 5.08 19.13
C VAL A 70 26.02 5.55 17.79
N GLU A 71 26.75 5.26 16.71
CA GLU A 71 26.37 5.62 15.34
C GLU A 71 26.31 4.37 14.47
N ASP A 72 25.24 4.22 13.69
CA ASP A 72 25.09 3.15 12.71
C ASP A 72 25.63 3.54 11.33
N ASN A 73 25.86 2.56 10.46
CA ASN A 73 26.28 2.76 9.08
C ASN A 73 27.59 3.56 8.91
N VAL A 74 28.56 3.43 9.82
CA VAL A 74 29.84 4.17 9.73
C VAL A 74 30.79 3.44 8.78
N THR A 75 31.06 4.04 7.63
CA THR A 75 32.02 3.52 6.66
C THR A 75 33.46 3.79 7.09
N ALA A 76 34.28 2.76 7.12
CA ALA A 76 35.72 2.87 7.40
C ALA A 76 36.52 1.94 6.47
N TYR A 77 37.71 2.37 6.06
CA TYR A 77 38.60 1.54 5.26
C TYR A 77 39.23 0.43 6.13
N SER A 78 38.94 -0.84 5.81
CA SER A 78 39.56 -1.98 6.47
C SER A 78 40.87 -2.32 5.78
N LYS A 79 41.99 -2.12 6.48
CA LYS A 79 43.31 -2.58 6.02
C LYS A 79 43.41 -4.12 5.94
N VAL A 80 42.54 -4.85 6.62
CA VAL A 80 42.50 -6.32 6.60
C VAL A 80 41.81 -6.83 5.34
N TYR A 81 40.75 -6.15 4.90
CA TYR A 81 39.96 -6.53 3.72
C TYR A 81 40.31 -5.71 2.48
N ASP A 82 41.21 -4.73 2.60
CA ASP A 82 41.64 -3.81 1.54
C ASP A 82 40.48 -3.05 0.86
N MET A 83 39.36 -2.87 1.57
CA MET A 83 38.12 -2.28 1.07
C MET A 83 37.42 -1.45 2.15
N ASN A 84 36.48 -0.61 1.73
CA ASN A 84 35.58 0.08 2.65
C ASN A 84 34.60 -0.92 3.27
N VAL A 85 34.43 -0.86 4.58
CA VAL A 85 33.47 -1.66 5.32
C VAL A 85 32.55 -0.75 6.13
N THR A 86 31.27 -1.07 6.14
CA THR A 86 30.26 -0.37 6.93
C THR A 86 30.16 -1.03 8.30
N ASN A 87 30.26 -0.24 9.36
CA ASN A 87 30.19 -0.70 10.75
C ASN A 87 28.95 -0.12 11.42
N ASP A 88 28.20 -0.97 12.09
CA ASP A 88 27.06 -0.57 12.92
C ASP A 88 27.46 -0.43 14.39
N ALA A 89 26.66 0.33 15.15
CA ALA A 89 26.85 0.59 16.57
C ALA A 89 28.27 1.09 16.94
N VAL A 90 28.86 1.94 16.09
CA VAL A 90 30.18 2.53 16.33
C VAL A 90 30.08 3.50 17.51
N PHE A 91 30.84 3.19 18.55
CA PHE A 91 30.88 4.01 19.76
C PHE A 91 31.53 5.37 19.51
N ARG A 92 30.79 6.46 19.75
CA ARG A 92 31.24 7.85 19.58
C ARG A 92 31.56 8.56 20.89
N GLY A 93 30.97 8.14 22.01
CA GLY A 93 31.27 8.70 23.32
C GLY A 93 30.24 8.37 24.38
N TYR A 94 30.45 8.88 25.60
CA TYR A 94 29.49 8.77 26.69
C TYR A 94 28.74 10.08 26.85
N ALA A 95 27.40 10.04 26.87
CA ALA A 95 26.63 11.15 27.42
C ALA A 95 26.75 11.18 28.95
N VAL A 96 26.87 10.00 29.58
CA VAL A 96 27.29 9.87 30.98
C VAL A 96 27.99 8.53 31.22
N SER A 97 28.98 8.52 32.11
CA SER A 97 29.71 7.32 32.53
C SER A 97 29.75 7.21 34.06
N ASP A 98 29.28 6.09 34.60
CA ASP A 98 29.26 5.76 36.04
C ASP A 98 28.49 6.74 36.95
N GLU A 99 27.33 7.24 36.52
CA GLU A 99 26.50 8.09 37.40
C GLU A 99 25.85 7.23 38.49
N ARG A 100 26.33 7.39 39.73
CA ARG A 100 25.83 6.60 40.87
C ARG A 100 24.56 7.20 41.45
N PHE A 101 23.59 6.35 41.72
CA PHE A 101 22.32 6.74 42.33
C PHE A 101 21.80 5.68 43.30
N SER A 102 20.84 6.08 44.13
CA SER A 102 20.09 5.18 44.99
C SER A 102 18.61 5.34 44.70
N LEU A 103 17.87 4.24 44.57
CA LEU A 103 16.41 4.23 44.39
C LEU A 103 15.76 3.36 45.45
N SER A 104 14.80 3.92 46.17
CA SER A 104 13.90 3.15 47.03
C SER A 104 12.88 2.37 46.18
N PRO A 105 12.27 1.31 46.73
CA PRO A 105 11.25 0.55 46.01
C PRO A 105 10.07 1.43 45.59
N ARG A 106 9.68 1.34 44.31
CA ARG A 106 8.67 2.18 43.63
C ARG A 106 9.04 3.66 43.49
N GLU A 107 10.30 4.01 43.77
CA GLU A 107 10.82 5.34 43.49
C GLU A 107 11.26 5.42 42.03
N GLU A 108 11.02 6.58 41.43
CA GLU A 108 11.49 6.93 40.09
C GLU A 108 12.49 8.09 40.17
N LYS A 109 13.50 8.06 39.32
CA LYS A 109 14.47 9.16 39.18
C LYS A 109 14.76 9.39 37.70
N THR A 110 14.72 10.65 37.32
CA THR A 110 15.00 11.12 35.97
C THR A 110 16.39 11.74 35.92
N PHE A 111 17.15 11.42 34.88
CA PHE A 111 18.46 11.96 34.59
C PHE A 111 18.43 12.62 33.22
N SER A 112 19.13 13.74 33.08
CA SER A 112 19.15 14.51 31.84
C SER A 112 20.59 14.90 31.53
N TYR A 113 21.02 14.63 30.30
CA TYR A 113 22.38 14.84 29.85
C TYR A 113 22.39 15.52 28.48
N THR A 114 23.46 16.25 28.20
CA THR A 114 23.72 16.80 26.87
C THR A 114 25.04 16.24 26.39
N TRP A 115 25.07 15.74 25.16
CA TRP A 115 26.27 15.22 24.51
C TRP A 115 26.54 16.00 23.23
N ASP A 116 27.67 16.69 23.21
CA ASP A 116 28.14 17.43 22.04
C ASP A 116 28.86 16.48 21.08
N ILE A 117 28.67 16.69 19.77
CA ILE A 117 29.35 15.89 18.75
C ILE A 117 30.87 16.17 18.84
N PRO A 118 31.71 15.14 19.04
CA PRO A 118 33.13 15.33 19.17
C PRO A 118 33.78 15.64 17.82
N ASP A 119 34.81 16.47 17.83
CA ASP A 119 35.71 16.67 16.68
C ASP A 119 36.44 15.35 16.37
N ALA A 120 35.92 14.60 15.40
CA ALA A 120 36.41 13.29 15.03
C ALA A 120 37.06 13.30 13.64
N LYS A 121 38.09 12.47 13.45
CA LYS A 121 38.74 12.26 12.14
C LYS A 121 37.78 11.68 11.09
N VAL A 122 36.76 10.96 11.55
CA VAL A 122 35.66 10.45 10.73
C VAL A 122 34.44 11.28 11.13
N PRO A 123 33.84 12.05 10.21
CA PRO A 123 32.64 12.84 10.48
C PRO A 123 31.53 11.97 11.10
N VAL A 124 30.82 12.54 12.06
CA VAL A 124 29.67 11.90 12.71
C VAL A 124 28.42 12.29 11.92
N LYS A 125 27.62 11.32 11.49
CA LYS A 125 26.34 11.55 10.81
C LYS A 125 25.23 11.69 11.85
N PRO A 126 24.68 12.89 12.09
CA PRO A 126 23.76 13.08 13.20
C PRO A 126 22.47 12.25 13.09
N GLN A 127 21.99 11.96 11.88
CA GLN A 127 20.79 11.13 11.70
C GLN A 127 20.95 9.68 12.17
N ASP A 128 22.19 9.17 12.22
CA ASP A 128 22.49 7.76 12.52
C ASP A 128 22.95 7.56 13.97
N VAL A 129 22.98 8.63 14.77
CA VAL A 129 23.40 8.59 16.18
C VAL A 129 22.22 8.31 17.09
N TYR A 130 22.39 7.34 17.99
CA TYR A 130 21.44 7.04 19.04
C TYR A 130 22.09 6.72 20.39
N ALA A 131 21.32 6.92 21.46
CA ALA A 131 21.71 6.72 22.83
C ALA A 131 21.32 5.31 23.29
N VAL A 132 22.24 4.62 23.94
CA VAL A 132 22.02 3.33 24.60
C VAL A 132 22.30 3.51 26.08
N GLY A 133 21.30 3.30 26.93
CA GLY A 133 21.38 3.40 28.38
C GLY A 133 21.58 2.01 29.00
N ALA A 134 22.37 1.95 30.07
CA ALA A 134 22.54 0.75 30.89
C ALA A 134 22.63 1.10 32.38
N ILE A 135 21.88 0.38 33.22
CA ILE A 135 21.91 0.52 34.68
C ILE A 135 22.53 -0.74 35.29
N PHE A 136 23.57 -0.57 36.09
CA PHE A 136 24.25 -1.61 36.85
C PHE A 136 23.89 -1.53 38.33
N ASP A 137 23.88 -2.66 39.02
CA ASP A 137 23.71 -2.73 40.48
C ASP A 137 25.08 -2.83 41.15
N THR A 138 25.40 -1.85 42.00
CA THR A 138 26.71 -1.72 42.64
C THR A 138 26.78 -2.35 44.04
N THR A 139 25.66 -2.85 44.56
CA THR A 139 25.55 -3.43 45.92
C THR A 139 25.73 -4.94 46.00
N ASP A 140 25.76 -5.64 44.87
CA ASP A 140 25.88 -7.09 44.78
C ASP A 140 27.36 -7.56 44.90
N THR A 141 27.91 -7.51 46.12
CA THR A 141 29.33 -7.80 46.39
C THR A 141 29.64 -9.13 47.11
N ASP A 142 28.65 -9.88 47.60
CA ASP A 142 28.91 -11.09 48.40
C ASP A 142 28.93 -12.37 47.57
N SER A 143 29.96 -13.20 47.77
CA SER A 143 30.23 -14.43 47.00
C SER A 143 30.10 -15.73 47.81
N SER A 144 29.35 -15.73 48.92
CA SER A 144 29.35 -16.84 49.89
C SER A 144 28.23 -17.86 49.65
N PRO A 145 28.53 -19.18 49.52
CA PRO A 145 27.51 -20.21 49.37
C PRO A 145 26.76 -20.41 50.70
N GLY A 146 25.53 -19.90 50.77
CA GLY A 146 24.66 -20.00 51.95
C GLY A 146 24.25 -18.64 52.55
N GLY A 147 24.80 -17.52 52.04
CA GLY A 147 24.26 -16.19 52.29
C GLY A 147 22.92 -16.02 51.55
N THR A 148 22.00 -15.24 52.12
CA THR A 148 20.69 -14.98 51.51
C THR A 148 20.75 -13.99 50.33
N ASP A 149 21.93 -13.42 50.02
CA ASP A 149 22.13 -12.35 49.05
C ASP A 149 23.49 -12.50 48.30
N GLY A 150 23.48 -12.29 46.96
CA GLY A 150 24.63 -12.19 46.01
C GLY A 150 25.44 -13.48 45.69
N ASN A 151 26.06 -13.75 44.53
CA ASN A 151 26.44 -13.03 43.29
C ASN A 151 26.95 -14.07 42.26
N GLN A 152 26.75 -13.90 40.93
CA GLN A 152 27.72 -14.36 39.88
C GLN A 152 27.72 -13.50 38.61
N ARG A 153 28.01 -12.21 38.78
CA ARG A 153 29.04 -11.42 38.07
C ARG A 153 28.81 -9.97 38.52
N ALA A 154 29.68 -9.47 39.40
CA ALA A 154 29.76 -8.05 39.70
C ALA A 154 29.75 -7.25 38.39
N ASN A 155 29.00 -6.16 38.32
CA ASN A 155 28.79 -5.34 37.12
C ASN A 155 27.93 -6.00 36.02
N SER A 156 26.93 -6.80 36.39
CA SER A 156 25.91 -7.25 35.42
C SER A 156 24.85 -6.15 35.23
N PRO A 157 24.52 -5.74 33.99
CA PRO A 157 23.48 -4.75 33.75
C PRO A 157 22.13 -5.30 34.21
N ARG A 158 21.38 -4.51 34.98
CA ARG A 158 20.02 -4.81 35.44
C ARG A 158 18.95 -4.34 34.44
N CYS A 159 19.28 -3.35 33.62
CA CYS A 159 18.45 -2.86 32.52
C CYS A 159 19.34 -2.30 31.40
N VAL A 160 18.96 -2.55 30.14
CA VAL A 160 19.55 -1.93 28.94
C VAL A 160 18.40 -1.50 28.05
N GLN A 161 18.45 -0.27 27.53
CA GLN A 161 17.44 0.28 26.61
C GLN A 161 18.14 1.21 25.62
N SER A 162 17.70 1.23 24.38
CA SER A 162 18.11 2.23 23.39
C SER A 162 17.00 3.24 23.15
N ALA A 163 17.38 4.51 23.00
CA ALA A 163 16.51 5.52 22.42
C ALA A 163 16.61 5.42 20.91
N THR A 164 15.50 5.68 20.23
CA THR A 164 15.55 6.26 18.89
C THR A 164 15.35 7.76 19.06
N SER A 165 15.87 8.59 18.16
CA SER A 165 15.52 10.00 18.15
C SER A 165 13.99 10.14 18.20
N ARG A 166 13.49 10.89 19.19
CA ARG A 166 12.09 11.29 19.13
C ARG A 166 11.98 12.25 17.95
N SER A 167 11.20 11.88 16.93
CA SER A 167 10.39 12.89 16.25
C SER A 167 9.59 13.55 17.36
N THR A 168 9.85 14.82 17.61
CA THR A 168 9.37 15.51 18.81
C THR A 168 7.84 15.39 18.88
N ALA A 169 7.26 15.50 20.08
CA ALA A 169 5.80 15.64 20.20
C ALA A 169 5.26 16.90 19.47
N TYR A 170 6.17 17.80 19.08
CA TYR A 170 6.00 19.04 18.36
C TYR A 170 5.96 18.81 16.83
N ASP A 171 6.76 17.87 16.31
CA ASP A 171 6.76 17.39 14.90
C ASP A 171 5.45 16.69 14.51
N ARG A 172 4.63 16.29 15.49
CA ARG A 172 3.27 15.77 15.24
C ARG A 172 2.26 16.87 14.93
N ALA A 173 2.59 18.14 15.15
CA ALA A 173 1.69 19.28 15.00
C ALA A 173 2.12 20.27 13.90
N ASN A 174 3.40 20.35 13.54
CA ASN A 174 3.92 21.24 12.50
C ASN A 174 4.10 20.53 11.16
N ALA A 175 3.96 21.26 10.06
CA ALA A 175 4.33 20.77 8.74
C ALA A 175 5.86 20.68 8.64
N LEU A 176 6.37 19.66 7.96
CA LEU A 176 7.80 19.56 7.69
C LEU A 176 8.18 20.54 6.57
N PRO A 177 9.37 21.17 6.62
CA PRO A 177 9.85 22.00 5.53
C PRO A 177 10.00 21.15 4.26
N GLU A 178 9.49 21.63 3.12
CA GLU A 178 9.45 20.89 1.87
C GLU A 178 10.39 21.52 0.83
N VAL A 179 11.18 20.69 0.15
CA VAL A 179 11.95 21.12 -1.04
C VAL A 179 11.06 20.99 -2.27
N LYS A 180 10.66 22.11 -2.87
CA LYS A 180 9.79 22.16 -4.06
C LYS A 180 10.56 21.87 -5.35
N SER A 181 11.73 22.48 -5.52
CA SER A 181 12.55 22.30 -6.72
C SER A 181 14.03 22.58 -6.44
N ILE A 182 14.89 21.95 -7.23
CA ILE A 182 16.32 22.25 -7.30
C ILE A 182 16.68 22.46 -8.76
N GLU A 183 17.34 23.58 -9.04
CA GLU A 183 17.79 23.96 -10.38
C GLU A 183 19.28 24.28 -10.36
N LEU A 184 20.02 23.82 -11.38
CA LEU A 184 21.42 24.17 -11.60
C LEU A 184 21.52 25.10 -12.81
N VAL A 185 22.00 26.32 -12.62
CA VAL A 185 22.24 27.30 -13.69
C VAL A 185 23.62 27.92 -13.48
N ASP A 186 24.52 27.82 -14.47
CA ASP A 186 25.85 28.45 -14.46
C ASP A 186 26.63 28.24 -13.13
N SER A 187 26.70 26.98 -12.68
CA SER A 187 27.37 26.56 -11.43
C SER A 187 26.78 27.14 -10.14
N THR A 188 25.53 27.63 -10.22
CA THR A 188 24.72 28.06 -9.09
C THR A 188 23.55 27.11 -8.94
N VAL A 189 23.44 26.49 -7.77
CA VAL A 189 22.30 25.66 -7.40
C VAL A 189 21.29 26.52 -6.66
N THR A 190 20.08 26.57 -7.17
CA THR A 190 18.94 27.27 -6.58
C THR A 190 17.94 26.24 -6.09
N VAL A 191 17.62 26.30 -4.79
CA VAL A 191 16.69 25.41 -4.11
C VAL A 191 15.47 26.24 -3.72
N THR A 192 14.30 25.89 -4.25
CA THR A 192 13.03 26.50 -3.84
C THR A 192 12.41 25.65 -2.74
N MET A 193 12.03 26.29 -1.64
CA MET A 193 11.59 25.61 -0.43
C MET A 193 10.33 26.26 0.12
N ASP A 194 9.53 25.48 0.84
CA ASP A 194 8.30 25.96 1.45
C ASP A 194 8.14 25.43 2.86
N ASP A 195 7.86 26.35 3.77
CA ASP A 195 7.54 26.04 5.15
C ASP A 195 6.70 27.17 5.75
N GLU A 196 5.67 26.80 6.50
CA GLU A 196 4.81 27.74 7.22
C GLU A 196 5.51 28.29 8.48
N GLY A 197 6.49 27.54 9.04
CA GLY A 197 7.29 27.92 10.21
C GLY A 197 8.45 28.87 9.89
N GLY A 198 9.02 28.74 8.70
CA GLY A 198 10.13 29.56 8.21
C GLY A 198 11.45 28.80 8.27
N ILE A 199 12.28 28.97 7.24
CA ILE A 199 13.51 28.18 7.10
C ILE A 199 14.68 28.94 7.72
N ALA A 200 15.30 28.35 8.73
CA ALA A 200 16.42 28.94 9.45
C ALA A 200 17.77 28.59 8.82
N LYS A 201 17.96 27.34 8.40
CA LYS A 201 19.21 26.87 7.77
C LYS A 201 18.97 25.79 6.72
N GLY A 202 19.87 25.70 5.75
CA GLY A 202 19.83 24.66 4.73
C GLY A 202 21.22 24.29 4.26
N TYR A 203 21.42 23.01 3.96
CA TYR A 203 22.66 22.48 3.40
C TYR A 203 22.37 21.70 2.12
N LEU A 204 23.23 21.88 1.13
CA LEU A 204 23.26 21.16 -0.13
C LEU A 204 24.46 20.21 -0.12
N PHE A 205 24.21 18.92 -0.16
CA PHE A 205 25.22 17.89 -0.33
C PHE A 205 25.35 17.56 -1.81
N ILE A 206 26.55 17.67 -2.39
CA ILE A 206 26.79 17.39 -3.80
C ILE A 206 27.77 16.23 -4.02
N ASN A 207 27.57 15.49 -5.10
CA ASN A 207 28.40 14.37 -5.52
C ASN A 207 28.46 14.31 -7.06
N THR A 208 29.64 14.08 -7.65
CA THR A 208 29.84 14.00 -9.11
C THR A 208 30.08 12.59 -9.64
N GLU A 209 30.15 11.60 -8.76
CA GLU A 209 30.48 10.20 -9.07
C GLU A 209 29.26 9.28 -9.03
N GLY A 210 28.28 9.53 -8.16
CA GLY A 210 27.05 8.73 -8.06
C GLY A 210 26.29 8.91 -6.73
N PRO A 211 25.02 8.48 -6.64
CA PRO A 211 24.23 8.56 -5.41
C PRO A 211 24.72 7.61 -4.31
N ASP A 212 25.34 6.48 -4.66
CA ASP A 212 25.79 5.44 -3.72
C ASP A 212 27.24 5.63 -3.25
N VAL A 213 27.87 6.74 -3.61
CA VAL A 213 29.27 7.02 -3.24
C VAL A 213 29.29 7.75 -1.90
N PRO A 214 30.10 7.31 -0.91
CA PRO A 214 30.06 7.83 0.46
C PRO A 214 30.61 9.27 0.60
N GLU A 215 31.31 9.79 -0.40
CA GLU A 215 31.91 11.12 -0.38
C GLU A 215 30.95 12.17 -0.94
N TRP A 216 30.22 12.85 -0.06
CA TRP A 216 29.37 13.99 -0.39
C TRP A 216 29.97 15.28 0.13
N THR A 217 30.02 16.31 -0.72
CA THR A 217 30.56 17.62 -0.34
C THR A 217 29.41 18.51 0.17
N PRO A 218 29.39 18.91 1.46
CA PRO A 218 28.39 19.82 1.97
C PRO A 218 28.68 21.27 1.56
N VAL A 219 27.64 21.98 1.14
CA VAL A 219 27.66 23.40 0.78
C VAL A 219 26.49 24.07 1.48
N GLU A 220 26.75 25.08 2.30
CA GLU A 220 25.69 25.81 3.01
C GLU A 220 24.87 26.66 2.02
N LEU A 221 23.54 26.61 2.14
CA LEU A 221 22.62 27.40 1.31
C LEU A 221 22.52 28.82 1.89
N THR A 222 22.71 29.82 1.03
CA THR A 222 22.36 31.21 1.37
C THR A 222 20.86 31.38 1.12
N ILE A 223 20.06 31.45 2.18
CA ILE A 223 18.61 31.59 2.12
C ILE A 223 18.23 33.06 1.84
N SER A 224 17.22 33.30 1.02
CA SER A 224 16.67 34.62 0.70
C SER A 224 15.14 34.53 0.54
N GLY A 225 14.40 35.44 1.18
CA GLY A 225 12.93 35.47 1.17
C GLY A 225 12.35 36.72 1.86
N GLU A 226 11.05 36.76 2.17
CA GLU A 226 10.48 37.83 3.00
C GLU A 226 10.98 37.64 4.44
N GLU A 227 12.07 38.34 4.78
CA GLU A 227 12.86 38.12 6.01
C GLU A 227 12.24 38.82 7.23
N VAL A 228 12.03 38.07 8.31
CA VAL A 228 11.92 38.63 9.67
C VAL A 228 13.18 38.20 10.42
N CYS A 229 13.96 39.14 10.90
CA CYS A 229 15.13 38.85 11.73
C CYS A 229 14.78 39.02 13.21
N ASP A 230 15.25 38.11 14.05
CA ASP A 230 15.10 38.23 15.50
C ASP A 230 16.10 39.23 16.12
N ASP A 231 15.94 39.49 17.42
CA ASP A 231 16.83 40.37 18.18
C ASP A 231 18.28 39.82 18.31
N SER A 232 18.52 38.57 17.90
CA SER A 232 19.84 37.91 17.91
C SER A 232 20.57 38.00 16.56
N GLY A 233 19.90 38.54 15.53
CA GLY A 233 20.46 38.76 14.20
C GLY A 233 20.31 37.57 13.25
N VAL A 234 19.47 36.59 13.58
CA VAL A 234 19.13 35.45 12.72
C VAL A 234 17.89 35.81 11.91
N CYS A 235 17.99 35.69 10.58
CA CYS A 235 16.92 36.06 9.65
C CYS A 235 16.21 34.81 9.13
N TYR A 236 14.87 34.83 9.16
CA TYR A 236 14.01 33.72 8.77
C TYR A 236 13.22 34.06 7.52
N ALA A 237 13.19 33.14 6.55
CA ALA A 237 12.44 33.31 5.31
C ALA A 237 11.13 32.51 5.35
N TYR A 238 9.99 33.18 5.16
CA TYR A 238 8.65 32.60 5.15
C TYR A 238 8.14 32.42 3.72
N SER A 239 7.46 31.29 3.44
CA SER A 239 6.77 30.89 2.18
C SER A 239 7.48 31.21 0.85
N ASP A 240 7.82 30.17 0.07
CA ASP A 240 8.59 30.26 -1.19
C ASP A 240 10.02 30.82 -1.00
N ALA A 241 10.67 30.46 0.11
CA ALA A 241 12.06 30.81 0.39
C ALA A 241 13.01 30.17 -0.64
N THR A 242 14.01 30.94 -1.08
CA THR A 242 14.98 30.49 -2.08
C THR A 242 16.36 30.36 -1.44
N GLY A 243 16.96 29.18 -1.50
CA GLY A 243 18.33 28.92 -1.07
C GLY A 243 19.27 28.87 -2.26
N VAL A 244 20.40 29.57 -2.17
CA VAL A 244 21.38 29.61 -3.25
C VAL A 244 22.73 29.11 -2.75
N ALA A 245 23.30 28.13 -3.45
CA ALA A 245 24.66 27.65 -3.25
C ALA A 245 25.46 27.82 -4.55
N ARG A 246 26.68 28.37 -4.45
CA ARG A 246 27.63 28.38 -5.57
C ARG A 246 28.57 27.20 -5.42
N ILE A 247 28.70 26.41 -6.48
CA ILE A 247 29.50 25.20 -6.49
C ILE A 247 30.58 25.30 -7.57
N GLU A 248 31.74 24.69 -7.35
CA GLU A 248 32.74 24.54 -8.40
C GLU A 248 32.37 23.31 -9.25
N TYR A 249 31.84 23.55 -10.45
CA TYR A 249 31.34 22.51 -11.34
C TYR A 249 31.88 22.70 -12.76
N SER A 250 32.40 21.61 -13.35
CA SER A 250 33.13 21.62 -14.63
C SER A 250 32.40 20.88 -15.77
N GLY A 251 31.11 20.53 -15.60
CA GLY A 251 30.33 19.74 -16.57
C GLY A 251 30.44 18.22 -16.34
N GLY A 252 29.29 17.54 -16.24
CA GLY A 252 29.14 16.11 -15.89
C GLY A 252 27.89 15.83 -15.02
N PRO A 253 27.51 14.57 -14.74
CA PRO A 253 26.39 14.29 -13.83
C PRO A 253 26.69 14.82 -12.42
N LEU A 254 25.76 15.58 -11.84
CA LEU A 254 25.86 16.14 -10.50
C LEU A 254 24.68 15.67 -9.66
N TYR A 255 24.92 14.86 -8.64
CA TYR A 255 23.92 14.45 -7.67
C TYR A 255 23.88 15.45 -6.51
N ALA A 256 22.69 15.78 -6.04
CA ALA A 256 22.47 16.79 -5.02
C ALA A 256 21.38 16.36 -4.04
N GLN A 257 21.63 16.49 -2.74
CA GLN A 257 20.65 16.26 -1.69
C GLN A 257 20.58 17.48 -0.77
N VAL A 258 19.38 17.86 -0.36
CA VAL A 258 19.15 19.04 0.47
C VAL A 258 18.69 18.62 1.85
N LEU A 259 19.26 19.27 2.87
CA LEU A 259 18.91 19.12 4.26
C LEU A 259 18.44 20.48 4.78
N LEU A 260 17.21 20.57 5.25
CA LEU A 260 16.58 21.78 5.75
C LEU A 260 16.36 21.73 7.24
N TYR A 261 16.48 22.89 7.87
CA TYR A 261 16.18 23.14 9.27
C TYR A 261 15.27 24.36 9.36
N ASP A 262 14.11 24.21 10.00
CA ASP A 262 13.26 25.34 10.38
C ASP A 262 13.83 26.10 11.60
N ASP A 263 13.15 27.17 12.02
CA ASP A 263 13.47 27.97 13.21
C ASP A 263 13.21 27.25 14.54
N LEU A 264 12.50 26.13 14.50
CA LEU A 264 12.00 25.38 15.66
C LEU A 264 12.66 24.00 15.82
N GLY A 265 13.63 23.66 14.95
CA GLY A 265 14.44 22.45 14.99
C GLY A 265 13.89 21.24 14.21
N ALA A 266 12.80 21.38 13.44
CA ALA A 266 12.34 20.34 12.53
C ALA A 266 13.28 20.23 11.33
N GLN A 267 13.62 18.99 11.00
CA GLN A 267 14.52 18.68 9.89
C GLN A 267 13.78 17.94 8.78
N ALA A 268 14.08 18.32 7.54
CA ALA A 268 13.64 17.59 6.36
C ALA A 268 14.83 17.30 5.45
N VAL A 269 14.90 16.06 4.99
CA VAL A 269 15.87 15.62 3.99
C VAL A 269 15.14 15.44 2.68
N SER A 270 15.68 15.99 1.60
CA SER A 270 15.15 15.77 0.28
C SER A 270 15.59 14.42 -0.29
N ASP A 271 14.88 13.97 -1.33
CA ASP A 271 15.40 12.94 -2.22
C ASP A 271 16.72 13.41 -2.88
N ILE A 272 17.49 12.47 -3.43
CA ILE A 272 18.68 12.78 -4.23
C ILE A 272 18.25 13.22 -5.64
N TYR A 273 18.75 14.38 -6.08
CA TYR A 273 18.48 14.98 -7.38
C TYR A 273 19.69 14.82 -8.30
N ALA A 274 19.48 14.34 -9.53
CA ALA A 274 20.49 14.42 -10.59
C ALA A 274 20.34 15.71 -11.40
N LEU A 275 21.39 16.51 -11.45
CA LEU A 275 21.51 17.84 -12.08
C LEU A 275 22.62 17.81 -13.15
N GLY A 276 22.46 18.52 -14.26
CA GLY A 276 23.59 18.78 -15.19
C GLY A 276 23.89 17.73 -16.28
N GLY A 277 22.88 17.04 -16.81
CA GLY A 277 22.94 16.36 -18.11
C GLY A 277 21.93 17.01 -19.07
N ASP A 278 22.14 16.90 -20.38
CA ASP A 278 21.22 17.35 -21.42
C ASP A 278 19.96 16.45 -21.45
N ASP A 279 19.23 16.44 -20.33
CA ASP A 279 17.86 15.97 -20.17
C ASP A 279 17.41 16.27 -18.73
N SER A 280 16.28 16.95 -18.64
CA SER A 280 15.67 17.44 -17.41
C SER A 280 15.32 16.33 -16.40
N GLY A 281 16.00 16.35 -15.24
CA GLY A 281 15.51 15.98 -13.91
C GLY A 281 14.61 14.75 -13.78
N VAL A 282 15.21 13.57 -13.67
CA VAL A 282 14.51 12.33 -13.33
C VAL A 282 14.50 12.14 -11.81
N LYS A 283 13.28 12.04 -11.23
CA LYS A 283 13.07 11.52 -9.87
C LYS A 283 13.22 10.00 -9.90
N GLU A 284 14.21 9.43 -9.23
CA GLU A 284 14.19 8.01 -8.88
C GLU A 284 13.16 7.79 -7.76
N LYS A 285 11.94 7.43 -8.17
CA LYS A 285 10.99 6.86 -7.22
C LYS A 285 11.29 5.37 -7.12
N SER A 286 12.07 4.99 -6.11
CA SER A 286 12.05 3.63 -5.59
C SER A 286 10.59 3.24 -5.40
N MET A 287 10.13 2.26 -6.20
CA MET A 287 8.80 1.66 -6.08
C MET A 287 8.81 0.74 -4.85
N SER A 288 9.13 1.30 -3.69
CA SER A 288 8.87 0.66 -2.42
C SER A 288 7.36 0.62 -2.27
N THR A 289 6.82 -0.60 -2.31
CA THR A 289 5.56 -1.02 -1.71
C THR A 289 4.38 -0.05 -1.89
N PHE A 290 3.35 -0.52 -2.60
CA PHE A 290 1.98 -0.16 -2.26
C PHE A 290 1.71 -0.62 -0.82
N SER A 291 2.27 0.12 0.14
CA SER A 291 1.87 0.07 1.53
C SER A 291 0.41 0.49 1.51
N LEU A 292 -0.44 -0.50 1.72
CA LEU A 292 -1.84 -0.35 2.04
C LEU A 292 -1.99 0.36 3.41
N SER A 293 -1.36 1.52 3.59
CA SER A 293 -1.68 2.44 4.68
C SER A 293 -2.95 3.17 4.31
N LEU A 294 -4.12 2.51 4.49
CA LEU A 294 -5.45 3.14 4.58
C LEU A 294 -5.88 4.11 3.45
N GLY A 295 -5.15 4.21 2.33
CA GLY A 295 -5.26 5.35 1.40
C GLY A 295 -6.44 5.31 0.43
N PRO A 296 -6.69 4.23 -0.33
CA PRO A 296 -7.86 4.17 -1.22
C PRO A 296 -9.03 3.38 -0.61
N VAL A 297 -8.72 2.25 0.03
CA VAL A 297 -9.74 1.36 0.65
C VAL A 297 -10.27 1.96 1.95
N GLY A 298 -9.39 2.57 2.77
CA GLY A 298 -9.81 3.31 3.96
C GLY A 298 -10.61 4.57 3.62
N PHE A 299 -10.30 5.23 2.49
CA PHE A 299 -11.08 6.34 1.97
C PHE A 299 -12.45 5.87 1.46
N ILE A 300 -12.54 4.73 0.75
CA ILE A 300 -13.82 4.15 0.31
C ILE A 300 -14.66 3.66 1.50
N ILE A 301 -14.07 2.94 2.45
CA ILE A 301 -14.73 2.49 3.69
C ILE A 301 -15.15 3.70 4.53
N GLY A 302 -14.28 4.70 4.65
CA GLY A 302 -14.55 5.97 5.30
C GLY A 302 -15.71 6.72 4.64
N LEU A 303 -15.74 6.79 3.31
CA LEU A 303 -16.82 7.44 2.55
C LEU A 303 -18.13 6.64 2.67
N ILE A 304 -18.09 5.31 2.70
CA ILE A 304 -19.25 4.44 2.95
C ILE A 304 -19.74 4.58 4.41
N LEU A 305 -18.86 4.75 5.39
CA LEU A 305 -19.25 4.98 6.78
C LEU A 305 -19.80 6.39 6.98
N ILE A 306 -19.16 7.42 6.41
CA ILE A 306 -19.57 8.82 6.50
C ILE A 306 -20.89 9.07 5.75
N THR A 307 -21.11 8.44 4.60
CA THR A 307 -22.36 8.61 3.82
C THR A 307 -23.43 7.58 4.18
N GLY A 308 -23.04 6.35 4.46
CA GLY A 308 -23.94 5.22 4.73
C GLY A 308 -24.41 5.14 6.18
N ALA A 309 -23.57 5.43 7.17
CA ALA A 309 -23.97 5.34 8.59
C ALA A 309 -25.06 6.35 8.97
N PRO A 310 -25.05 7.63 8.51
CA PRO A 310 -26.16 8.55 8.75
C PRO A 310 -27.44 8.10 8.05
N VAL A 311 -27.35 7.52 6.85
CA VAL A 311 -28.50 7.01 6.09
C VAL A 311 -29.11 5.80 6.80
N ILE A 312 -28.28 4.83 7.24
CA ILE A 312 -28.69 3.65 8.01
C ILE A 312 -29.26 4.06 9.37
N TYR A 313 -28.65 5.02 10.06
CA TYR A 313 -29.13 5.56 11.33
C TYR A 313 -30.48 6.27 11.17
N LEU A 314 -30.66 7.09 10.14
CA LEU A 314 -31.92 7.76 9.83
C LEU A 314 -33.02 6.79 9.38
N LEU A 315 -32.66 5.75 8.62
CA LEU A 315 -33.55 4.63 8.26
C LEU A 315 -33.99 3.84 9.50
N GLY A 316 -33.04 3.47 10.37
CA GLY A 316 -33.33 2.78 11.64
C GLY A 316 -34.20 3.61 12.58
N ARG A 317 -33.97 4.93 12.65
CA ARG A 317 -34.78 5.85 13.46
C ARG A 317 -36.20 6.02 12.91
N LYS A 318 -36.40 5.96 11.59
CA LYS A 318 -37.73 5.94 10.96
C LYS A 318 -38.43 4.60 11.12
N LEU A 319 -37.71 3.48 11.04
CA LEU A 319 -38.25 2.14 11.24
C LEU A 319 -38.75 1.94 12.69
N LYS A 320 -38.05 2.47 13.70
CA LYS A 320 -38.51 2.48 15.10
C LYS A 320 -39.78 3.30 15.35
N LYS A 321 -40.07 4.31 14.52
CA LYS A 321 -41.24 5.20 14.68
C LYS A 321 -42.48 4.78 13.88
N ALA A 322 -42.38 3.76 13.03
CA ALA A 322 -43.48 3.33 12.16
C ALA A 322 -43.62 1.79 12.14
N PRO A 323 -44.16 1.18 13.21
CA PRO A 323 -44.29 -0.29 13.32
C PRO A 323 -45.23 -0.92 12.27
N SER A 324 -46.02 -0.12 11.53
CA SER A 324 -46.84 -0.61 10.42
C SER A 324 -46.06 -0.96 9.14
N LEU A 325 -44.79 -0.56 9.03
CA LEU A 325 -43.90 -1.00 7.93
C LEU A 325 -43.32 -2.41 8.14
N MET A 326 -43.40 -2.97 9.35
CA MET A 326 -42.77 -4.24 9.73
C MET A 326 -43.56 -5.50 9.33
N ASN A 327 -44.77 -5.36 8.78
CA ASN A 327 -45.65 -6.48 8.39
C ASN A 327 -45.80 -6.68 6.87
N SER A 328 -44.90 -6.13 6.06
CA SER A 328 -44.94 -6.25 4.61
C SER A 328 -43.73 -7.01 4.09
N LYS A 329 -43.93 -7.80 3.03
CA LYS A 329 -42.90 -8.48 2.22
C LYS A 329 -41.73 -7.55 1.81
N ALA A 330 -41.91 -6.23 1.88
CA ALA A 330 -40.88 -5.21 1.71
C ALA A 330 -39.81 -5.19 2.82
N SER A 331 -40.15 -5.53 4.07
CA SER A 331 -39.20 -5.61 5.20
C SER A 331 -38.18 -6.73 5.00
N LEU A 332 -38.64 -7.87 4.47
CA LEU A 332 -37.80 -9.01 4.11
C LEU A 332 -36.81 -8.63 2.99
N ALA A 333 -37.25 -7.91 1.97
CA ALA A 333 -36.41 -7.48 0.86
C ALA A 333 -35.31 -6.49 1.29
N VAL A 334 -35.62 -5.55 2.20
CA VAL A 334 -34.61 -4.64 2.77
C VAL A 334 -33.59 -5.38 3.62
N LEU A 335 -34.03 -6.36 4.42
CA LEU A 335 -33.13 -7.22 5.21
C LEU A 335 -32.26 -8.12 4.32
N VAL A 336 -32.77 -8.57 3.17
CA VAL A 336 -31.98 -9.34 2.19
C VAL A 336 -30.92 -8.46 1.53
N VAL A 337 -31.23 -7.22 1.14
CA VAL A 337 -30.22 -6.27 0.62
C VAL A 337 -29.15 -5.97 1.66
N LEU A 338 -29.56 -5.66 2.91
CA LEU A 338 -28.62 -5.42 4.01
C LEU A 338 -27.79 -6.67 4.35
N GLY A 339 -28.39 -7.85 4.28
CA GLY A 339 -27.70 -9.13 4.50
C GLY A 339 -26.67 -9.43 3.40
N ILE A 340 -27.01 -9.20 2.13
CA ILE A 340 -26.06 -9.35 1.01
C ILE A 340 -24.92 -8.34 1.15
N ILE A 341 -25.22 -7.08 1.47
CA ILE A 341 -24.19 -6.04 1.68
C ILE A 341 -23.27 -6.42 2.86
N LEU A 342 -23.82 -6.89 3.99
CA LEU A 342 -23.04 -7.28 5.17
C LEU A 342 -22.18 -8.53 4.92
N VAL A 343 -22.71 -9.54 4.23
CA VAL A 343 -21.97 -10.77 3.86
C VAL A 343 -20.85 -10.43 2.88
N SER A 344 -21.11 -9.54 1.94
CA SER A 344 -20.09 -9.12 0.98
C SER A 344 -19.01 -8.23 1.61
N ILE A 345 -19.34 -7.36 2.57
CA ILE A 345 -18.36 -6.60 3.35
C ILE A 345 -17.50 -7.52 4.23
N SER A 346 -18.08 -8.57 4.82
CA SER A 346 -17.31 -9.51 5.64
C SER A 346 -16.41 -10.44 4.82
N ALA A 347 -16.74 -10.70 3.54
CA ALA A 347 -15.84 -11.38 2.62
C ALA A 347 -14.62 -10.51 2.23
N ALA A 348 -14.75 -9.16 2.25
CA ALA A 348 -13.66 -8.21 1.97
C ALA A 348 -12.52 -8.22 3.02
N SER A 349 -12.74 -8.84 4.18
CA SER A 349 -11.73 -8.98 5.25
C SER A 349 -10.77 -10.18 5.07
N VAL A 350 -10.90 -10.99 4.01
CA VAL A 350 -10.13 -12.23 3.78
C VAL A 350 -9.01 -12.04 2.73
N PHE A 351 -8.58 -10.80 2.48
CA PHE A 351 -7.97 -10.46 1.18
C PHE A 351 -6.45 -10.63 1.04
N THR A 352 -5.72 -11.00 2.08
CA THR A 352 -4.27 -11.22 1.99
C THR A 352 -3.83 -12.21 3.04
N THR A 353 -3.32 -13.37 2.61
CA THR A 353 -2.57 -14.28 3.49
C THR A 353 -1.09 -13.99 3.31
N SER A 354 -0.43 -13.54 4.37
CA SER A 354 1.02 -13.41 4.43
C SER A 354 1.61 -14.75 4.86
N THR A 355 2.53 -15.30 4.08
CA THR A 355 3.29 -16.52 4.45
C THR A 355 4.77 -16.19 4.51
N SER A 356 5.45 -16.72 5.53
CA SER A 356 6.91 -16.68 5.63
C SER A 356 7.56 -17.97 5.10
N LYS A 357 6.75 -18.97 4.73
CA LYS A 357 7.19 -20.23 4.15
C LYS A 357 6.99 -20.22 2.65
N VAL A 358 7.92 -20.84 1.93
CA VAL A 358 7.80 -21.07 0.50
C VAL A 358 6.49 -21.83 0.21
N PRO A 359 5.66 -21.34 -0.73
CA PRO A 359 4.45 -22.03 -1.14
C PRO A 359 4.77 -23.37 -1.81
N ASP A 360 3.84 -24.31 -1.76
CA ASP A 360 3.96 -25.53 -2.53
C ASP A 360 3.88 -25.22 -4.04
N PHE A 361 4.85 -25.71 -4.81
CA PHE A 361 4.93 -25.49 -6.24
C PHE A 361 5.43 -26.73 -6.97
N THR A 362 5.14 -26.79 -8.26
CA THR A 362 5.66 -27.83 -9.15
C THR A 362 6.07 -27.21 -10.46
N VAL A 363 7.34 -27.29 -10.81
CA VAL A 363 7.88 -26.81 -12.08
C VAL A 363 8.48 -28.00 -12.81
N THR A 364 8.12 -28.19 -14.08
CA THR A 364 8.83 -29.12 -14.95
C THR A 364 9.84 -28.32 -15.75
N ASP A 365 11.12 -28.66 -15.62
CA ASP A 365 12.17 -27.97 -16.38
C ASP A 365 12.21 -28.41 -17.84
N THR A 366 13.03 -27.72 -18.63
CA THR A 366 13.21 -27.99 -20.06
C THR A 366 13.82 -29.36 -20.39
N ASN A 367 14.35 -30.08 -19.39
CA ASN A 367 14.88 -31.43 -19.50
C ASN A 367 13.85 -32.50 -19.06
N GLY A 368 12.67 -32.09 -18.61
CA GLY A 368 11.61 -32.97 -18.14
C GLY A 368 11.74 -33.40 -16.67
N VAL A 369 12.62 -32.76 -15.89
CA VAL A 369 12.76 -33.01 -14.44
C VAL A 369 11.73 -32.17 -13.70
N VAL A 370 11.09 -32.78 -12.70
CA VAL A 370 10.08 -32.13 -11.87
C VAL A 370 10.72 -31.60 -10.59
N HIS A 371 10.49 -30.33 -10.31
CA HIS A 371 11.02 -29.55 -9.19
C HIS A 371 9.89 -29.13 -8.25
N THR A 372 10.04 -29.44 -6.97
CA THR A 372 9.13 -29.02 -5.88
C THR A 372 9.95 -28.43 -4.72
N PRO A 373 9.35 -27.74 -3.74
CA PRO A 373 10.10 -27.28 -2.56
C PRO A 373 10.88 -28.39 -1.86
N ASP A 374 10.30 -29.60 -1.80
CA ASP A 374 10.94 -30.78 -1.20
C ASP A 374 12.22 -31.21 -1.95
N THR A 375 12.30 -30.97 -3.27
CA THR A 375 13.51 -31.21 -4.09
C THR A 375 14.72 -30.44 -3.56
N TYR A 376 14.48 -29.28 -2.95
CA TYR A 376 15.50 -28.36 -2.45
C TYR A 376 15.60 -28.34 -0.92
N SER A 377 14.92 -29.25 -0.23
CA SER A 377 14.96 -29.34 1.23
C SER A 377 16.40 -29.51 1.72
N GLY A 378 16.81 -28.68 2.67
CA GLY A 378 18.19 -28.66 3.17
C GLY A 378 19.16 -27.79 2.35
N LYS A 379 18.71 -27.12 1.28
CA LYS A 379 19.53 -26.22 0.45
C LYS A 379 18.93 -24.80 0.43
N THR A 380 19.77 -23.80 0.19
CA THR A 380 19.29 -22.47 -0.18
C THR A 380 18.86 -22.49 -1.64
N LEU A 381 17.59 -22.20 -1.90
CA LEU A 381 17.02 -22.12 -3.24
C LEU A 381 16.83 -20.65 -3.63
N VAL A 382 17.38 -20.26 -4.78
CA VAL A 382 17.13 -18.96 -5.41
C VAL A 382 16.16 -19.14 -6.56
N ILE A 383 14.99 -18.53 -6.48
CA ILE A 383 13.95 -18.57 -7.51
C ILE A 383 13.99 -17.25 -8.28
N ASP A 384 14.19 -17.33 -9.58
CA ASP A 384 14.12 -16.22 -10.53
C ASP A 384 12.82 -16.36 -11.34
N ILE A 385 11.95 -15.35 -11.29
CA ILE A 385 10.68 -15.31 -12.02
C ILE A 385 10.82 -14.29 -13.16
N MET A 386 10.68 -14.76 -14.40
CA MET A 386 11.03 -13.99 -15.60
C MET A 386 10.19 -14.34 -16.84
N PHE A 387 10.57 -13.81 -18.00
CA PHE A 387 10.19 -14.34 -19.32
C PHE A 387 11.27 -13.99 -20.36
N THR A 388 11.38 -14.77 -21.44
CA THR A 388 12.58 -14.69 -22.30
C THR A 388 12.69 -13.39 -23.11
N THR A 389 11.58 -12.71 -23.35
CA THR A 389 11.48 -11.45 -24.10
C THR A 389 11.50 -10.19 -23.21
N CYS A 390 11.71 -10.35 -21.91
CA CYS A 390 11.81 -9.26 -20.94
C CYS A 390 13.19 -8.58 -21.02
N ASP A 391 13.26 -7.30 -21.37
CA ASP A 391 14.54 -6.57 -21.51
C ASP A 391 15.32 -6.55 -20.19
N SER A 392 14.68 -6.16 -19.08
CA SER A 392 15.31 -6.15 -17.76
C SER A 392 15.76 -7.54 -17.30
N CYS A 393 15.06 -8.60 -17.66
CA CYS A 393 15.47 -9.96 -17.35
C CYS A 393 16.67 -10.39 -18.21
N ASN A 394 16.74 -9.94 -19.46
CA ASN A 394 17.92 -10.14 -20.31
C ASN A 394 19.15 -9.40 -19.77
N GLU A 395 18.97 -8.21 -19.18
CA GLU A 395 20.02 -7.46 -18.49
C GLU A 395 20.47 -8.12 -17.18
N GLU A 396 19.55 -8.78 -16.47
CA GLU A 396 19.82 -9.45 -15.20
C GLU A 396 20.57 -10.79 -15.36
N MET A 397 20.31 -11.53 -16.44
CA MET A 397 20.86 -12.88 -16.61
C MET A 397 22.39 -12.99 -16.53
N PRO A 398 23.19 -12.10 -17.14
CA PRO A 398 24.64 -12.13 -16.98
C PRO A 398 25.08 -12.03 -15.51
N LEU A 399 24.40 -11.18 -14.72
CA LEU A 399 24.66 -11.01 -13.29
C LEU A 399 24.31 -12.30 -12.53
N LEU A 400 23.13 -12.88 -12.78
CA LEU A 400 22.72 -14.15 -12.18
C LEU A 400 23.68 -15.30 -12.49
N VAL A 401 24.23 -15.37 -13.71
CA VAL A 401 25.22 -16.38 -14.09
C VAL A 401 26.50 -16.23 -13.27
N GLU A 402 26.94 -15.01 -13.02
CA GLU A 402 28.11 -14.72 -12.20
C GLU A 402 27.85 -15.04 -10.72
N THR A 403 26.71 -14.56 -10.19
CA THR A 403 26.23 -14.86 -8.83
C THR A 403 26.15 -16.37 -8.57
N TYR A 404 25.58 -17.13 -9.51
CA TYR A 404 25.47 -18.59 -9.38
C TYR A 404 26.85 -19.26 -9.30
N LYS A 405 27.79 -18.87 -10.17
CA LYS A 405 29.15 -19.43 -10.17
C LYS A 405 29.86 -19.17 -8.85
N GLU A 406 29.76 -17.96 -8.31
CA GLU A 406 30.39 -17.61 -7.03
C GLU A 406 29.73 -18.29 -5.84
N ALA A 407 28.40 -18.31 -5.79
CA ALA A 407 27.66 -19.00 -4.75
C ALA A 407 27.98 -20.51 -4.74
N ARG A 408 28.03 -21.16 -5.90
CA ARG A 408 28.40 -22.58 -6.04
C ARG A 408 29.88 -22.83 -5.74
N ALA A 409 30.78 -21.91 -6.09
CA ALA A 409 32.19 -22.03 -5.73
C ALA A 409 32.42 -21.98 -4.21
N LYS A 410 31.61 -21.19 -3.50
CA LYS A 410 31.70 -21.00 -2.05
C LYS A 410 30.96 -22.08 -1.24
N HIS A 411 29.75 -22.43 -1.64
CA HIS A 411 28.84 -23.28 -0.86
C HIS A 411 28.55 -24.65 -1.51
N GLY A 412 29.09 -24.92 -2.69
CA GLY A 412 28.92 -26.21 -3.36
C GLY A 412 27.45 -26.55 -3.61
N ASP A 413 27.05 -27.77 -3.21
CA ASP A 413 25.70 -28.29 -3.42
C ASP A 413 24.64 -27.72 -2.47
N ASP A 414 25.01 -26.87 -1.52
CA ASP A 414 24.11 -26.26 -0.53
C ASP A 414 23.30 -25.07 -1.10
N VAL A 415 23.61 -24.63 -2.33
CA VAL A 415 22.88 -23.57 -3.05
C VAL A 415 22.45 -24.07 -4.42
N GLU A 416 21.23 -23.76 -4.82
CA GLU A 416 20.70 -24.09 -6.15
C GLU A 416 19.77 -22.97 -6.67
N PHE A 417 19.73 -22.79 -8.00
CA PHE A 417 18.94 -21.75 -8.66
C PHE A 417 17.81 -22.41 -9.48
N LEU A 418 16.69 -21.69 -9.63
CA LEU A 418 15.56 -22.13 -10.45
C LEU A 418 14.95 -20.91 -11.15
N SER A 419 15.08 -20.84 -12.48
CA SER A 419 14.42 -19.81 -13.27
C SER A 419 13.08 -20.32 -13.80
N VAL A 420 12.02 -19.54 -13.61
CA VAL A 420 10.65 -19.91 -13.98
C VAL A 420 10.04 -18.82 -14.84
N SER A 421 9.75 -19.15 -16.10
CA SER A 421 8.99 -18.24 -16.94
C SER A 421 7.50 -18.29 -16.61
N VAL A 422 6.92 -17.10 -16.51
CA VAL A 422 5.49 -16.87 -16.28
C VAL A 422 4.74 -16.41 -17.54
N ASP A 423 5.44 -16.21 -18.65
CA ASP A 423 4.80 -15.73 -19.88
C ASP A 423 4.03 -16.83 -20.62
N ASN A 424 2.97 -16.42 -21.30
CA ASN A 424 2.12 -17.32 -22.08
C ASN A 424 2.71 -17.67 -23.45
N GLU A 425 3.60 -16.84 -23.98
CA GLU A 425 4.21 -17.02 -25.30
C GLU A 425 5.51 -17.83 -25.25
N ASP A 426 6.17 -17.87 -24.09
CA ASP A 426 7.34 -18.70 -23.86
C ASP A 426 7.04 -20.20 -24.04
N THR A 427 7.96 -20.88 -24.73
CA THR A 427 7.93 -22.32 -25.00
C THR A 427 9.20 -22.99 -24.47
N ASP A 428 9.17 -24.30 -24.21
CA ASP A 428 10.37 -25.04 -23.78
C ASP A 428 11.57 -24.83 -24.70
N LYS A 429 11.32 -24.63 -26.01
CA LYS A 429 12.38 -24.34 -26.97
C LYS A 429 12.99 -22.95 -26.71
N MET A 430 12.15 -21.93 -26.53
CA MET A 430 12.62 -20.57 -26.21
C MET A 430 13.38 -20.55 -24.88
N MET A 431 12.88 -21.26 -23.86
CA MET A 431 13.56 -21.39 -22.58
C MET A 431 14.94 -22.07 -22.72
N ARG A 432 15.05 -23.15 -23.50
CA ARG A 432 16.35 -23.80 -23.79
C ARG A 432 17.30 -22.90 -24.56
N ASP A 433 16.80 -22.20 -25.56
CA ASP A 433 17.61 -21.28 -26.36
C ASP A 433 18.11 -20.11 -25.49
N PHE A 434 17.26 -19.61 -24.58
CA PHE A 434 17.61 -18.57 -23.61
C PHE A 434 18.65 -19.04 -22.59
N GLN A 435 18.47 -20.24 -22.05
CA GLN A 435 19.43 -20.88 -21.14
C GLN A 435 20.80 -21.05 -21.82
N ALA A 436 20.82 -21.52 -23.06
CA ALA A 436 22.04 -21.70 -23.85
C ALA A 436 22.69 -20.36 -24.24
N LYS A 437 21.90 -19.31 -24.49
CA LYS A 437 22.39 -17.96 -24.83
C LYS A 437 23.26 -17.39 -23.71
N TYR A 438 22.84 -17.53 -22.45
CA TYR A 438 23.55 -16.97 -21.30
C TYR A 438 24.51 -17.95 -20.61
N GLY A 439 24.41 -19.25 -20.90
CA GLY A 439 25.20 -20.27 -20.21
C GLY A 439 24.73 -20.46 -18.76
N ALA A 440 23.41 -20.46 -18.56
CA ALA A 440 22.79 -20.66 -17.27
C ALA A 440 22.74 -22.15 -16.91
N ASP A 441 23.68 -22.59 -16.06
CA ASP A 441 23.87 -23.99 -15.66
C ASP A 441 22.98 -24.41 -14.47
N TRP A 442 21.72 -23.96 -14.44
CA TRP A 442 20.71 -24.33 -13.44
C TRP A 442 19.36 -24.63 -14.09
N PRO A 443 18.43 -25.34 -13.41
CA PRO A 443 17.11 -25.65 -13.95
C PRO A 443 16.31 -24.42 -14.40
N ILE A 444 15.69 -24.53 -15.58
CA ILE A 444 14.80 -23.52 -16.13
C ILE A 444 13.49 -24.17 -16.61
N GLY A 445 12.35 -23.56 -16.27
CA GLY A 445 11.05 -24.15 -16.58
C GLY A 445 9.94 -23.12 -16.78
N LEU A 446 8.72 -23.62 -16.98
CA LEU A 446 7.53 -22.82 -17.21
C LEU A 446 6.51 -23.09 -16.11
N ASN A 447 6.06 -22.05 -15.42
CA ASN A 447 4.89 -22.17 -14.55
C ASN A 447 4.23 -20.81 -14.28
N ARG A 448 3.18 -20.54 -15.05
CA ARG A 448 2.37 -19.31 -14.98
C ARG A 448 1.75 -19.05 -13.60
N LYS A 449 1.57 -20.08 -12.78
CA LYS A 449 1.02 -19.93 -11.41
C LYS A 449 1.98 -19.21 -10.48
N PHE A 450 3.26 -19.05 -10.84
CA PHE A 450 4.24 -18.32 -10.03
C PHE A 450 3.85 -16.84 -9.85
N VAL A 451 3.12 -16.25 -10.80
CA VAL A 451 2.53 -14.91 -10.65
C VAL A 451 1.68 -14.82 -9.39
N GLU A 452 0.84 -15.83 -9.12
CA GLU A 452 -0.04 -15.87 -7.96
C GLU A 452 0.66 -16.36 -6.69
N LEU A 453 1.48 -17.41 -6.82
CA LEU A 453 2.15 -18.04 -5.68
C LEU A 453 3.09 -17.08 -4.98
N PHE A 454 3.72 -16.20 -5.75
CA PHE A 454 4.77 -15.29 -5.29
C PHE A 454 4.44 -13.81 -5.54
N ASP A 455 3.22 -13.45 -5.94
CA ASP A 455 2.82 -12.06 -6.26
C ASP A 455 3.77 -11.38 -7.25
N ALA A 456 4.16 -12.10 -8.31
CA ALA A 456 5.09 -11.63 -9.33
C ALA A 456 4.37 -10.77 -10.39
N LEU A 457 3.79 -9.64 -9.96
CA LEU A 457 3.10 -8.68 -10.83
C LEU A 457 4.04 -7.88 -11.74
N ALA A 458 5.33 -7.87 -11.40
CA ALA A 458 6.42 -7.35 -12.22
C ALA A 458 7.58 -8.36 -12.21
N VAL A 459 8.35 -8.37 -13.29
CA VAL A 459 9.56 -9.19 -13.45
C VAL A 459 10.72 -8.30 -13.96
N PRO A 460 11.98 -8.65 -13.70
CA PRO A 460 12.43 -9.82 -12.95
C PRO A 460 12.06 -9.75 -11.46
N LYS A 461 11.87 -10.93 -10.86
CA LYS A 461 11.60 -11.07 -9.43
C LYS A 461 12.42 -12.22 -8.85
N LEU A 462 13.27 -11.90 -7.89
CA LEU A 462 14.16 -12.85 -7.24
C LEU A 462 13.68 -13.16 -5.82
N ILE A 463 13.70 -14.43 -5.44
CA ILE A 463 13.28 -14.91 -4.12
C ILE A 463 14.31 -15.89 -3.60
N ILE A 464 14.76 -15.71 -2.36
CA ILE A 464 15.69 -16.64 -1.70
C ILE A 464 14.95 -17.38 -0.61
N VAL A 465 15.03 -18.70 -0.67
CA VAL A 465 14.41 -19.64 0.25
C VAL A 465 15.51 -20.40 0.99
N ALA A 466 15.46 -20.36 2.32
CA ALA A 466 16.43 -21.02 3.17
C ALA A 466 16.24 -22.54 3.24
N PRO A 467 17.25 -23.30 3.72
CA PRO A 467 17.20 -24.76 3.85
C PRO A 467 15.99 -25.35 4.58
N ASN A 468 15.37 -24.57 5.46
CA ASN A 468 14.19 -24.97 6.23
C ASN A 468 12.85 -24.59 5.55
N GLY A 469 12.89 -24.01 4.35
CA GLY A 469 11.75 -23.53 3.58
C GLY A 469 11.24 -22.13 3.96
N ASP A 470 11.94 -21.37 4.81
CA ASP A 470 11.63 -19.95 5.06
C ASP A 470 12.04 -19.08 3.88
N ILE A 471 11.22 -18.10 3.53
CA ILE A 471 11.60 -17.07 2.57
C ILE A 471 12.41 -16.03 3.32
N VAL A 472 13.60 -15.69 2.83
CA VAL A 472 14.56 -14.81 3.53
C VAL A 472 14.86 -13.53 2.76
N TYR A 473 14.51 -13.50 1.48
CA TYR A 473 14.68 -12.35 0.61
C TYR A 473 13.67 -12.41 -0.53
N GLU A 474 13.18 -11.24 -0.93
CA GLU A 474 12.31 -11.02 -2.08
C GLU A 474 12.66 -9.64 -2.65
N HIS A 475 12.91 -9.58 -3.97
CA HIS A 475 13.21 -8.32 -4.66
C HIS A 475 12.56 -8.31 -6.06
N THR A 476 12.12 -7.13 -6.51
CA THR A 476 11.42 -6.96 -7.80
C THR A 476 11.99 -5.74 -8.53
N ALA A 477 13.19 -5.91 -9.05
CA ALA A 477 13.93 -5.04 -9.97
C ALA A 477 15.23 -5.75 -10.36
N LEU A 478 16.12 -5.06 -11.08
CA LEU A 478 17.49 -5.55 -11.31
C LEU A 478 18.21 -5.79 -9.99
N ILE A 479 18.82 -6.96 -9.85
CA ILE A 479 19.54 -7.33 -8.64
C ILE A 479 20.92 -6.68 -8.56
N ASP A 480 21.33 -6.38 -7.33
CA ASP A 480 22.74 -6.19 -7.00
C ASP A 480 23.37 -7.55 -6.67
N LYS A 481 24.46 -7.88 -7.37
CA LYS A 481 25.15 -9.17 -7.22
C LYS A 481 25.64 -9.40 -5.79
N ASP A 482 26.24 -8.38 -5.19
CA ASP A 482 26.86 -8.49 -3.87
C ASP A 482 25.77 -8.63 -2.79
N GLU A 483 24.65 -7.90 -2.92
CA GLU A 483 23.51 -8.09 -2.03
C GLU A 483 22.98 -9.53 -2.10
N VAL A 484 22.77 -10.07 -3.30
CA VAL A 484 22.24 -11.44 -3.47
C VAL A 484 23.20 -12.48 -2.86
N LEU A 485 24.51 -12.32 -3.04
CA LEU A 485 25.52 -13.20 -2.44
C LEU A 485 25.50 -13.13 -0.91
N ASP A 486 25.39 -11.95 -0.32
CA ASP A 486 25.28 -11.76 1.13
C ASP A 486 24.02 -12.42 1.70
N ARG A 487 22.90 -12.33 0.98
CA ARG A 487 21.64 -12.99 1.38
C ARG A 487 21.73 -14.51 1.27
N ILE A 488 22.41 -15.03 0.25
CA ILE A 488 22.69 -16.48 0.11
C ILE A 488 23.59 -16.94 1.26
N ASP A 489 24.66 -16.21 1.58
CA ASP A 489 25.57 -16.51 2.69
C ASP A 489 24.81 -16.58 4.02
N ALA A 490 23.99 -15.57 4.31
CA ALA A 490 23.18 -15.50 5.51
C ALA A 490 22.18 -16.67 5.58
N SER A 491 21.58 -17.04 4.45
CA SER A 491 20.67 -18.18 4.31
C SER A 491 21.36 -19.51 4.63
N VAL A 492 22.51 -19.78 4.01
CA VAL A 492 23.29 -21.01 4.22
C VAL A 492 23.81 -21.09 5.65
N SER A 493 24.26 -19.98 6.23
CA SER A 493 24.79 -19.95 7.60
C SER A 493 23.71 -20.00 8.68
N GLY A 494 22.43 -19.90 8.33
CA GLY A 494 21.31 -19.84 9.27
C GLY A 494 21.15 -18.50 10.00
N ASN A 495 21.84 -17.44 9.54
CA ASN A 495 21.83 -16.10 10.16
C ASN A 495 20.89 -15.15 9.40
N TYR A 496 19.62 -15.53 9.27
CA TYR A 496 18.62 -14.76 8.52
C TYR A 496 17.36 -14.49 9.34
N ARG A 497 16.52 -13.58 8.86
CA ARG A 497 15.14 -13.38 9.33
C ARG A 497 14.19 -13.77 8.21
N ALA A 498 13.16 -14.55 8.56
CA ALA A 498 12.12 -14.87 7.59
C ALA A 498 11.35 -13.60 7.21
N VAL A 499 11.17 -13.40 5.91
CA VAL A 499 10.37 -12.33 5.31
C VAL A 499 9.00 -12.92 4.98
N SER A 500 7.95 -12.15 5.22
CA SER A 500 6.58 -12.55 4.86
C SER A 500 6.24 -12.03 3.48
N ILE A 501 5.92 -12.92 2.55
CA ILE A 501 5.43 -12.56 1.22
C ILE A 501 3.91 -12.50 1.23
N THR A 502 3.35 -11.56 0.46
CA THR A 502 1.90 -11.46 0.27
C THR A 502 1.48 -12.40 -0.84
N GLN A 503 0.54 -13.31 -0.61
CA GLN A 503 -0.08 -14.05 -1.70
C GLN A 503 -1.35 -13.32 -2.16
N SER A 504 -1.32 -12.77 -3.38
CA SER A 504 -2.49 -12.19 -4.06
C SER A 504 -3.42 -13.26 -4.68
N GLY A 505 -3.15 -14.53 -4.42
CA GLY A 505 -4.03 -15.66 -4.73
C GLY A 505 -5.22 -15.78 -3.78
N GLY A 506 -6.12 -14.79 -3.78
CA GLY A 506 -7.45 -14.98 -3.19
C GLY A 506 -8.13 -16.16 -3.88
N SER A 507 -8.68 -17.11 -3.12
CA SER A 507 -9.54 -18.19 -3.64
C SER A 507 -10.51 -17.65 -4.70
N LEU A 508 -10.91 -18.44 -5.71
CA LEU A 508 -11.97 -18.07 -6.67
C LEU A 508 -13.22 -17.47 -5.97
N ILE A 509 -13.44 -17.87 -4.72
CA ILE A 509 -14.46 -17.38 -3.79
C ILE A 509 -14.27 -15.90 -3.43
N ALA A 510 -13.05 -15.43 -3.23
CA ALA A 510 -12.70 -14.03 -2.95
C ALA A 510 -12.87 -13.14 -4.18
N PHE A 511 -12.40 -13.57 -5.36
CA PHE A 511 -12.67 -12.84 -6.60
C PHE A 511 -14.17 -12.81 -6.94
N GLY A 512 -14.88 -13.92 -6.69
CA GLY A 512 -16.32 -14.00 -6.85
C GLY A 512 -17.09 -13.07 -5.90
N SER A 513 -16.65 -12.92 -4.65
CA SER A 513 -17.31 -12.02 -3.69
C SER A 513 -17.11 -10.55 -4.06
N MET A 514 -15.91 -10.19 -4.54
CA MET A 514 -15.60 -8.87 -5.08
C MET A 514 -16.47 -8.56 -6.31
N ALA A 515 -16.61 -9.51 -7.24
CA ALA A 515 -17.48 -9.36 -8.40
C ALA A 515 -18.95 -9.10 -8.02
N MET A 516 -19.46 -9.81 -7.00
CA MET A 516 -20.82 -9.55 -6.50
C MET A 516 -20.95 -8.15 -5.91
N LEU A 517 -19.96 -7.68 -5.13
CA LEU A 517 -19.94 -6.31 -4.60
C LEU A 517 -20.00 -5.27 -5.71
N PHE A 518 -19.09 -5.37 -6.67
CA PHE A 518 -19.04 -4.43 -7.78
C PHE A 518 -20.31 -4.48 -8.63
N GLY A 519 -20.96 -5.64 -8.77
CA GLY A 519 -22.27 -5.75 -9.43
C GLY A 519 -23.37 -4.95 -8.70
N ILE A 520 -23.41 -5.03 -7.37
CA ILE A 520 -24.37 -4.28 -6.53
C ILE A 520 -24.06 -2.78 -6.57
N VAL A 521 -22.78 -2.42 -6.42
CA VAL A 521 -22.33 -1.02 -6.46
C VAL A 521 -22.59 -0.41 -7.83
N THR A 522 -22.44 -1.18 -8.91
CA THR A 522 -22.78 -0.73 -10.27
C THR A 522 -24.26 -0.44 -10.43
N PHE A 523 -25.14 -1.24 -9.80
CA PHE A 523 -26.57 -0.93 -9.77
C PHE A 523 -26.81 0.42 -9.06
N LEU A 524 -26.17 0.64 -7.91
CA LEU A 524 -26.36 1.86 -7.11
C LEU A 524 -25.50 3.05 -7.57
N SER A 525 -24.83 2.93 -8.71
CA SER A 525 -23.94 3.96 -9.25
C SER A 525 -24.66 5.29 -9.46
N PRO A 526 -24.04 6.44 -9.15
CA PRO A 526 -24.65 7.76 -9.29
C PRO A 526 -25.18 8.04 -10.71
N CYS A 527 -24.65 7.34 -11.72
CA CYS A 527 -25.01 7.51 -13.12
C CYS A 527 -26.27 6.75 -13.54
N SER A 528 -26.66 5.69 -12.81
CA SER A 528 -27.89 4.93 -13.06
C SER A 528 -29.08 5.42 -12.20
N LEU A 529 -28.81 6.08 -11.07
CA LEU A 529 -29.83 6.59 -10.13
C LEU A 529 -30.91 7.49 -10.78
N PRO A 530 -30.60 8.42 -11.71
CA PRO A 530 -31.61 9.25 -12.37
C PRO A 530 -32.65 8.45 -13.17
N MET A 531 -32.28 7.27 -13.65
CA MET A 531 -33.16 6.39 -14.44
C MET A 531 -34.09 5.56 -13.55
N LEU A 532 -33.83 5.42 -12.25
CA LEU A 532 -34.65 4.56 -11.39
C LEU A 532 -36.09 5.08 -11.20
N PRO A 533 -36.34 6.38 -10.95
CA PRO A 533 -37.70 6.90 -10.86
C PRO A 533 -38.51 6.75 -12.16
N GLY A 534 -37.84 6.92 -13.32
CA GLY A 534 -38.47 6.72 -14.63
C GLY A 534 -38.90 5.27 -14.86
N TYR A 535 -38.08 4.31 -14.42
CA TYR A 535 -38.38 2.88 -14.50
C TYR A 535 -39.64 2.53 -13.69
N ILE A 536 -39.67 3.01 -12.44
CA ILE A 536 -40.77 2.76 -11.51
C ILE A 536 -42.06 3.38 -12.07
N SER A 537 -42.00 4.61 -12.57
CA SER A 537 -43.15 5.25 -13.19
C SER A 537 -43.63 4.49 -14.43
N TYR A 538 -42.71 4.00 -15.27
CA TYR A 538 -43.04 3.21 -16.46
C TYR A 538 -43.69 1.87 -16.09
N TYR A 539 -43.14 1.15 -15.11
CA TYR A 539 -43.67 -0.13 -14.62
C TYR A 539 -45.07 0.04 -14.01
N ILE A 540 -45.26 1.04 -13.13
CA ILE A 540 -46.57 1.34 -12.51
C ILE A 540 -47.60 1.79 -13.56
N ASN A 541 -47.18 2.62 -14.53
CA ASN A 541 -48.04 3.04 -15.63
C ASN A 541 -48.42 1.87 -16.55
N GLN A 542 -47.54 0.87 -16.70
CA GLN A 542 -47.86 -0.34 -17.47
C GLN A 542 -48.90 -1.21 -16.73
N GLU A 543 -48.82 -1.33 -15.41
CA GLU A 543 -49.84 -2.03 -14.61
C GLU A 543 -51.22 -1.35 -14.67
N THR A 544 -51.26 -0.02 -14.80
CA THR A 544 -52.51 0.74 -14.95
C THR A 544 -53.04 0.77 -16.38
N ALA A 545 -52.16 0.76 -17.40
CA ALA A 545 -52.53 0.83 -18.81
C ALA A 545 -52.87 -0.55 -19.42
N SER A 546 -52.16 -1.61 -19.03
CA SER A 546 -52.44 -2.97 -19.49
C SER A 546 -53.41 -3.62 -18.53
N ARG A 547 -54.63 -3.99 -18.97
CA ARG A 547 -55.64 -4.71 -18.16
C ARG A 547 -55.19 -6.09 -17.63
N ARG A 548 -53.91 -6.45 -17.77
CA ARG A 548 -53.30 -7.73 -17.41
C ARG A 548 -52.31 -7.50 -16.27
N LYS A 549 -52.55 -8.15 -15.12
CA LYS A 549 -51.67 -8.14 -13.96
C LYS A 549 -50.31 -8.74 -14.37
N THR A 550 -49.32 -7.90 -14.66
CA THR A 550 -47.98 -8.36 -15.00
C THR A 550 -47.32 -8.91 -13.75
N ASN A 551 -46.83 -10.15 -13.81
CA ASN A 551 -46.08 -10.72 -12.69
C ASN A 551 -44.81 -9.88 -12.46
N PRO A 552 -44.61 -9.29 -11.27
CA PRO A 552 -43.50 -8.39 -11.02
C PRO A 552 -42.14 -9.08 -11.13
N LEU A 553 -42.10 -10.37 -10.81
CA LEU A 553 -40.94 -11.22 -11.04
C LEU A 553 -40.59 -11.31 -12.54
N LEU A 554 -41.59 -11.48 -13.41
CA LEU A 554 -41.39 -11.58 -14.85
C LEU A 554 -40.97 -10.23 -15.45
N GLY A 555 -41.58 -9.13 -14.99
CA GLY A 555 -41.18 -7.77 -15.38
C GLY A 555 -39.73 -7.48 -15.01
N GLY A 556 -39.34 -7.85 -13.79
CA GLY A 556 -37.96 -7.70 -13.30
C GLY A 556 -36.95 -8.55 -14.07
N ILE A 557 -37.28 -9.82 -14.38
CA ILE A 557 -36.40 -10.70 -15.17
C ILE A 557 -36.20 -10.16 -16.59
N VAL A 558 -37.26 -9.64 -17.23
CA VAL A 558 -37.16 -9.07 -18.58
C VAL A 558 -36.30 -7.80 -18.60
N ALA A 559 -36.41 -6.96 -17.57
CA ALA A 559 -35.53 -5.80 -17.42
C ALA A 559 -34.08 -6.19 -17.10
N ALA A 560 -33.87 -7.18 -16.21
CA ALA A 560 -32.55 -7.72 -15.90
C ALA A 560 -31.87 -8.31 -17.15
N ALA A 561 -32.61 -9.02 -18.00
CA ALA A 561 -32.10 -9.53 -19.27
C ALA A 561 -31.57 -8.41 -20.19
N GLY A 562 -32.22 -7.24 -20.19
CA GLY A 562 -31.76 -6.05 -20.90
C GLY A 562 -30.40 -5.56 -20.40
N ILE A 563 -30.23 -5.44 -19.08
CA ILE A 563 -28.98 -5.03 -18.44
C ILE A 563 -27.87 -6.04 -18.74
N ILE A 564 -28.13 -7.33 -18.55
CA ILE A 564 -27.17 -8.41 -18.79
C ILE A 564 -26.71 -8.41 -20.25
N THR A 565 -27.65 -8.23 -21.20
CA THR A 565 -27.32 -8.18 -22.63
C THR A 565 -26.34 -7.05 -22.94
N PHE A 566 -26.53 -5.86 -22.34
CA PHE A 566 -25.62 -4.75 -22.53
C PHE A 566 -24.20 -5.08 -22.01
N PHE A 567 -24.08 -5.59 -20.77
CA PHE A 567 -22.76 -5.91 -20.19
C PHE A 567 -22.06 -7.06 -20.90
N VAL A 568 -22.80 -8.05 -21.43
CA VAL A 568 -22.24 -9.12 -22.25
C VAL A 568 -21.66 -8.55 -23.55
N LEU A 569 -22.37 -7.64 -24.22
CA LEU A 569 -21.86 -7.00 -25.44
C LEU A 569 -20.60 -6.17 -25.18
N VAL A 570 -20.58 -5.39 -24.09
CA VAL A 570 -19.40 -4.62 -23.69
C VAL A 570 -18.26 -5.54 -23.28
N GLY A 571 -18.53 -6.62 -22.54
CA GLY A 571 -17.54 -7.61 -22.14
C GLY A 571 -16.87 -8.30 -23.33
N ILE A 572 -17.65 -8.71 -24.34
CA ILE A 572 -17.13 -9.26 -25.60
C ILE A 572 -16.27 -8.22 -26.34
N LEU A 573 -16.73 -6.97 -26.42
CA LEU A 573 -16.00 -5.89 -27.07
C LEU A 573 -14.64 -5.64 -26.37
N VAL A 574 -14.63 -5.60 -25.04
CA VAL A 574 -13.41 -5.45 -24.24
C VAL A 574 -12.50 -6.66 -24.37
N ALA A 575 -13.03 -7.88 -24.42
CA ALA A 575 -12.23 -9.08 -24.62
C ALA A 575 -11.53 -9.11 -26.00
N LEU A 576 -12.14 -8.53 -27.04
CA LEU A 576 -11.57 -8.47 -28.38
C LEU A 576 -10.54 -7.35 -28.58
N ILE A 577 -10.69 -6.22 -27.89
CA ILE A 577 -9.94 -4.97 -28.16
C ILE A 577 -9.12 -4.51 -26.91
N GLY A 578 -9.21 -5.22 -25.80
CA GLY A 578 -8.72 -4.79 -24.48
C GLY A 578 -7.25 -4.39 -24.42
N GLY A 579 -6.38 -5.09 -25.16
CA GLY A 579 -4.95 -4.78 -25.23
C GLY A 579 -4.63 -3.42 -25.86
N VAL A 580 -5.47 -2.96 -26.80
CA VAL A 580 -5.30 -1.67 -27.47
C VAL A 580 -6.01 -0.54 -26.72
N ILE A 581 -7.08 -0.86 -25.98
CA ILE A 581 -7.92 0.12 -25.27
C ILE A 581 -7.18 0.84 -24.14
N GLN A 582 -6.20 0.21 -23.49
CA GLN A 582 -5.41 0.78 -22.39
C GLN A 582 -4.79 2.14 -22.74
N GLN A 583 -4.25 2.29 -23.96
CA GLN A 583 -3.58 3.51 -24.42
C GLN A 583 -4.56 4.64 -24.81
N TYR A 584 -5.81 4.30 -25.13
CA TYR A 584 -6.84 5.26 -25.60
C TYR A 584 -7.90 5.60 -24.55
N LEU A 585 -7.96 4.85 -23.44
CA LEU A 585 -8.91 5.08 -22.34
C LEU A 585 -8.87 6.55 -21.88
N ARG A 586 -7.69 7.16 -21.77
CA ARG A 586 -7.52 8.57 -21.38
C ARG A 586 -8.32 9.54 -22.26
N TYR A 587 -8.20 9.41 -23.58
CA TYR A 587 -8.90 10.27 -24.54
C TYR A 587 -10.42 10.08 -24.50
N LEU A 588 -10.89 8.92 -24.03
CA LEU A 588 -12.31 8.63 -23.89
C LEU A 588 -12.88 9.17 -22.57
N LEU A 589 -12.10 9.19 -21.49
CA LEU A 589 -12.56 9.59 -20.15
C LEU A 589 -12.94 11.07 -20.06
N VAL A 590 -12.15 11.99 -20.64
CA VAL A 590 -12.41 13.44 -20.57
C VAL A 590 -13.72 13.83 -21.29
N PRO A 591 -13.99 13.41 -22.54
CA PRO A 591 -15.28 13.67 -23.20
C PRO A 591 -16.47 13.12 -22.43
N ILE A 592 -16.34 11.92 -21.83
CA ILE A 592 -17.40 11.32 -21.01
C ILE A 592 -17.66 12.16 -19.76
N GLY A 593 -16.60 12.60 -19.06
CA GLY A 593 -16.71 13.47 -17.90
C GLY A 593 -17.40 14.80 -18.24
N VAL A 594 -17.00 15.45 -19.35
CA VAL A 594 -17.62 16.69 -19.82
C VAL A 594 -19.10 16.48 -20.16
N LEU A 595 -19.42 15.38 -20.86
CA LEU A 595 -20.80 15.04 -21.19
C LEU A 595 -21.66 14.83 -19.92
N LEU A 596 -21.12 14.17 -18.89
CA LEU A 596 -21.80 13.98 -17.61
C LEU A 596 -22.02 15.32 -16.90
N VAL A 597 -21.03 16.22 -16.86
CA VAL A 597 -21.21 17.56 -16.28
C VAL A 597 -22.32 18.33 -17.00
N ILE A 598 -22.32 18.33 -18.34
CA ILE A 598 -23.35 18.99 -19.15
C ILE A 598 -24.73 18.42 -18.84
N LEU A 599 -24.87 17.08 -18.83
CA LEU A 599 -26.15 16.41 -18.56
C LEU A 599 -26.64 16.69 -17.13
N GLY A 600 -25.73 16.71 -16.15
CA GLY A 600 -26.02 17.04 -14.76
C GLY A 600 -26.49 18.48 -14.60
N VAL A 601 -25.80 19.45 -15.20
CA VAL A 601 -26.18 20.88 -15.16
C VAL A 601 -27.54 21.12 -15.84
N LEU A 602 -27.77 20.51 -17.02
CA LEU A 602 -29.05 20.60 -17.73
C LEU A 602 -30.22 20.06 -16.90
N THR A 603 -30.00 18.94 -16.22
CA THR A 603 -30.98 18.31 -15.32
C THR A 603 -31.20 19.16 -14.05
N PHE A 604 -30.16 19.83 -13.54
CA PHE A 604 -30.25 20.69 -12.36
C PHE A 604 -31.06 21.97 -12.62
N LEU A 605 -30.94 22.53 -13.82
CA LEU A 605 -31.65 23.73 -14.27
C LEU A 605 -33.11 23.47 -14.72
N ASN A 606 -33.62 22.24 -14.57
CA ASN A 606 -34.94 21.82 -15.07
C ASN A 606 -35.15 22.17 -16.56
N ARG A 607 -34.08 22.14 -17.37
CA ARG A 607 -34.14 22.37 -18.83
C ARG A 607 -34.42 21.05 -19.57
N ASP A 608 -35.36 20.27 -19.05
CA ASP A 608 -35.77 18.95 -19.53
C ASP A 608 -36.17 19.01 -21.03
N ALA A 609 -36.73 20.14 -21.47
CA ALA A 609 -37.11 20.39 -22.87
C ALA A 609 -35.94 20.41 -23.87
N PHE A 610 -34.70 20.68 -23.44
CA PHE A 610 -33.50 20.59 -24.29
C PHE A 610 -33.03 19.14 -24.44
N LEU A 611 -33.06 18.38 -23.34
CA LEU A 611 -32.76 16.94 -23.32
C LEU A 611 -33.77 16.14 -24.14
N GLU A 612 -35.06 16.45 -24.01
CA GLU A 612 -36.13 15.83 -24.82
C GLU A 612 -35.95 16.11 -26.32
N ARG A 613 -35.58 17.35 -26.70
CA ARG A 613 -35.31 17.71 -28.10
C ARG A 613 -34.10 16.98 -28.67
N GLY A 614 -33.04 16.80 -27.88
CA GLY A 614 -31.83 16.06 -28.27
C GLY A 614 -32.10 14.56 -28.47
N MET A 615 -32.83 13.94 -27.53
CA MET A 615 -33.23 12.54 -27.63
C MET A 615 -34.21 12.31 -28.80
N ASP A 616 -35.12 13.24 -29.08
CA ASP A 616 -36.03 13.16 -30.24
C ASP A 616 -35.27 13.25 -31.57
N LEU A 617 -34.20 14.04 -31.65
CA LEU A 617 -33.35 14.11 -32.85
C LEU A 617 -32.65 12.77 -33.12
N MET A 618 -32.17 12.10 -32.05
CA MET A 618 -31.48 10.80 -32.12
C MET A 618 -32.44 9.62 -32.34
N LYS A 619 -33.68 9.67 -31.81
CA LYS A 619 -34.71 8.63 -32.00
C LYS A 619 -35.26 8.56 -33.42
N ARG A 620 -35.43 9.70 -34.09
CA ARG A 620 -36.04 9.80 -35.43
C ARG A 620 -35.44 8.88 -36.51
N PRO A 621 -34.12 8.67 -36.63
CA PRO A 621 -33.55 7.71 -37.60
C PRO A 621 -33.74 6.25 -37.17
N ILE A 622 -33.63 5.95 -35.87
CA ILE A 622 -33.75 4.59 -35.31
C ILE A 622 -35.20 4.09 -35.42
N GLU A 623 -36.18 4.93 -35.10
CA GLU A 623 -37.61 4.59 -35.23
C GLU A 623 -38.00 4.32 -36.68
N ARG A 624 -37.45 5.09 -37.63
CA ARG A 624 -37.65 4.87 -39.08
C ARG A 624 -37.00 3.57 -39.57
N GLY A 625 -35.86 3.18 -39.00
CA GLY A 625 -35.18 1.91 -39.30
C GLY A 625 -35.96 0.70 -38.77
N ILE A 626 -36.39 0.75 -37.51
CA ILE A 626 -37.12 -0.34 -36.85
C ILE A 626 -38.55 -0.48 -37.42
N SER A 627 -39.22 0.63 -37.78
CA SER A 627 -40.54 0.57 -38.41
C SER A 627 -40.52 -0.07 -39.81
N ARG A 628 -39.40 0.01 -40.53
CA ARG A 628 -39.22 -0.69 -41.82
C ARG A 628 -39.11 -2.21 -41.65
N ILE A 629 -38.53 -2.67 -40.55
CA ILE A 629 -38.27 -4.10 -40.31
C ILE A 629 -39.47 -4.77 -39.63
N ARG A 630 -40.17 -4.09 -38.71
CA ARG A 630 -41.17 -4.71 -37.82
C ARG A 630 -42.63 -4.39 -38.16
N GLY A 631 -42.90 -3.53 -39.15
CA GLY A 631 -44.27 -3.21 -39.62
C GLY A 631 -45.22 -2.58 -38.58
N ARG A 632 -44.74 -2.24 -37.38
CA ARG A 632 -45.48 -1.61 -36.28
C ARG A 632 -44.75 -0.36 -35.81
N LYS A 633 -45.51 0.66 -35.37
CA LYS A 633 -44.94 1.86 -34.73
C LYS A 633 -44.22 1.46 -33.44
N VAL A 634 -42.97 1.92 -33.29
CA VAL A 634 -42.13 1.65 -32.10
C VAL A 634 -42.77 2.17 -30.80
N THR A 635 -43.68 3.14 -30.91
CA THR A 635 -44.45 3.70 -29.80
C THR A 635 -45.40 2.70 -29.12
N ASP A 636 -45.70 1.55 -29.75
CA ASP A 636 -46.54 0.48 -29.17
C ASP A 636 -45.74 -0.56 -28.38
N ALA A 637 -44.50 -0.26 -27.96
CA ALA A 637 -43.73 -1.12 -27.05
C ALA A 637 -44.28 -1.15 -25.60
N SER A 638 -45.60 -0.97 -25.42
CA SER A 638 -46.34 -1.02 -24.16
C SER A 638 -46.49 -2.45 -23.63
N GLY A 639 -45.37 -3.14 -23.45
CA GLY A 639 -45.27 -4.51 -22.94
C GLY A 639 -43.85 -4.87 -22.51
N SER A 640 -43.52 -6.16 -22.55
CA SER A 640 -42.23 -6.72 -22.12
C SER A 640 -41.03 -6.15 -22.91
N GLY A 641 -41.23 -5.74 -24.17
CA GLY A 641 -40.17 -5.14 -24.98
C GLY A 641 -39.67 -3.78 -24.46
N GLY A 642 -40.58 -2.96 -23.90
CA GLY A 642 -40.19 -1.69 -23.30
C GLY A 642 -39.43 -1.87 -21.97
N LEU A 643 -39.78 -2.90 -21.18
CA LEU A 643 -39.03 -3.28 -19.97
C LEU A 643 -37.60 -3.71 -20.29
N PHE A 644 -37.43 -4.51 -21.34
CA PHE A 644 -36.10 -4.91 -21.82
C PHE A 644 -35.28 -3.71 -22.28
N ALA A 645 -35.86 -2.83 -23.11
CA ALA A 645 -35.18 -1.63 -23.59
C ALA A 645 -34.80 -0.67 -22.45
N TYR A 646 -35.66 -0.55 -21.43
CA TYR A 646 -35.35 0.22 -20.23
C TYR A 646 -34.17 -0.39 -19.46
N GLY A 647 -34.16 -1.71 -19.28
CA GLY A 647 -33.05 -2.43 -18.68
C GLY A 647 -31.74 -2.23 -19.45
N PHE A 648 -31.76 -2.33 -20.78
CA PHE A 648 -30.59 -2.08 -21.61
C PHE A 648 -30.05 -0.65 -21.43
N GLY A 649 -30.94 0.36 -21.45
CA GLY A 649 -30.58 1.75 -21.20
C GLY A 649 -30.03 1.99 -19.78
N TYR A 650 -30.57 1.29 -18.79
CA TYR A 650 -30.05 1.31 -17.42
C TYR A 650 -28.63 0.72 -17.34
N GLY A 651 -28.37 -0.39 -18.04
CA GLY A 651 -27.03 -0.98 -18.14
C GLY A 651 -26.01 -0.03 -18.78
N ALA A 652 -26.40 0.67 -19.83
CA ALA A 652 -25.57 1.68 -20.49
C ALA A 652 -25.24 2.88 -19.59
N ALA A 653 -26.21 3.33 -18.79
CA ALA A 653 -25.98 4.38 -17.80
C ALA A 653 -25.05 3.90 -16.67
N ALA A 654 -25.26 2.67 -16.18
CA ALA A 654 -24.48 2.08 -15.09
C ALA A 654 -23.02 1.80 -15.46
N SER A 655 -22.73 1.40 -16.69
CA SER A 655 -21.36 1.10 -17.14
C SER A 655 -20.47 2.33 -17.21
N SER A 656 -21.02 3.50 -17.55
CA SER A 656 -20.23 4.72 -17.80
C SER A 656 -19.32 5.12 -16.63
N CYS A 657 -19.78 4.92 -15.39
CA CYS A 657 -19.07 5.35 -14.18
C CYS A 657 -18.35 4.20 -13.45
N MET A 658 -18.52 2.95 -13.92
CA MET A 658 -17.89 1.75 -13.35
C MET A 658 -16.98 1.04 -14.34
N ALA A 659 -16.81 1.58 -15.54
CA ALA A 659 -16.00 0.98 -16.60
C ALA A 659 -14.55 0.67 -16.18
N PRO A 660 -13.81 1.55 -15.47
CA PRO A 660 -12.44 1.24 -15.07
C PRO A 660 -12.35 0.04 -14.11
N ALA A 661 -13.24 -0.02 -13.12
CA ALA A 661 -13.30 -1.14 -12.17
C ALA A 661 -13.68 -2.45 -12.87
N PHE A 662 -14.64 -2.39 -13.79
CA PHE A 662 -15.09 -3.54 -14.57
C PHE A 662 -14.00 -4.07 -15.51
N ILE A 663 -13.31 -3.19 -16.23
CA ILE A 663 -12.21 -3.55 -17.14
C ILE A 663 -11.04 -4.13 -16.33
N GLY A 664 -10.63 -3.49 -15.24
CA GLY A 664 -9.57 -3.99 -14.37
C GLY A 664 -9.88 -5.38 -13.82
N MET A 665 -11.11 -5.60 -13.36
CA MET A 665 -11.54 -6.91 -12.87
C MET A 665 -11.45 -7.98 -13.95
N ILE A 666 -11.91 -7.72 -15.17
CA ILE A 666 -11.88 -8.69 -16.27
C ILE A 666 -10.44 -9.03 -16.66
N LEU A 667 -9.57 -8.02 -16.77
CA LEU A 667 -8.17 -8.22 -17.15
C LEU A 667 -7.43 -9.06 -16.09
N ILE A 668 -7.59 -8.75 -14.81
CA ILE A 668 -6.99 -9.51 -13.70
C ILE A 668 -7.55 -10.95 -13.68
N SER A 669 -8.85 -11.12 -13.92
CA SER A 669 -9.50 -12.43 -13.91
C SER A 669 -9.02 -13.35 -15.03
N PHE A 670 -8.67 -12.80 -16.19
CA PHE A 670 -8.04 -13.57 -17.27
C PHE A 670 -6.61 -13.99 -16.93
N GLY A 671 -5.89 -13.19 -16.15
CA GLY A 671 -4.56 -13.53 -15.63
C GLY A 671 -4.59 -14.68 -14.62
N VAL A 672 -5.54 -14.65 -13.67
CA VAL A 672 -5.59 -15.60 -12.53
C VAL A 672 -6.33 -16.91 -12.87
N GLY A 673 -7.51 -16.82 -13.49
CA GLY A 673 -8.42 -17.97 -13.65
C GLY A 673 -8.49 -18.54 -15.07
N GLY A 674 -7.67 -18.03 -15.98
CA GLY A 674 -7.80 -18.24 -17.42
C GLY A 674 -9.17 -17.79 -17.97
N PHE A 675 -9.52 -18.26 -19.16
CA PHE A 675 -10.79 -17.89 -19.82
C PHE A 675 -12.04 -18.29 -19.00
N LEU A 676 -11.98 -19.46 -18.34
CA LEU A 676 -13.11 -19.98 -17.57
C LEU A 676 -13.33 -19.19 -16.27
N GLY A 677 -12.26 -18.80 -15.57
CA GLY A 677 -12.34 -17.96 -14.37
C GLY A 677 -12.87 -16.57 -14.68
N GLY A 678 -12.40 -15.94 -15.77
CA GLY A 678 -12.94 -14.68 -16.27
C GLY A 678 -14.44 -14.75 -16.56
N MET A 679 -14.90 -15.82 -17.23
CA MET A 679 -16.32 -16.04 -17.53
C MET A 679 -17.16 -16.24 -16.27
N LEU A 680 -16.63 -16.95 -15.26
CA LEU A 680 -17.32 -17.19 -13.99
C LEU A 680 -17.47 -15.90 -13.19
N ILE A 681 -16.39 -15.13 -13.04
CA ILE A 681 -16.37 -13.85 -12.30
C ILE A 681 -17.30 -12.83 -12.98
N PHE A 682 -17.22 -12.70 -14.30
CA PHE A 682 -18.13 -11.87 -15.08
C PHE A 682 -19.60 -12.31 -14.94
N GLY A 683 -19.84 -13.62 -14.91
CA GLY A 683 -21.15 -14.20 -14.64
C GLY A 683 -21.70 -13.81 -13.28
N LEU A 684 -20.88 -13.88 -12.22
CA LEU A 684 -21.28 -13.47 -10.87
C LEU A 684 -21.57 -11.98 -10.78
N TYR A 685 -20.76 -11.14 -11.43
CA TYR A 685 -20.97 -9.70 -11.51
C TYR A 685 -22.32 -9.35 -12.16
N THR A 686 -22.60 -9.90 -13.35
CA THR A 686 -23.86 -9.63 -14.07
C THR A 686 -25.08 -10.24 -13.39
N LEU A 687 -24.91 -11.38 -12.70
CA LEU A 687 -25.96 -12.00 -11.90
C LEU A 687 -26.34 -11.13 -10.70
N ALA A 688 -25.37 -10.59 -9.96
CA ALA A 688 -25.62 -9.69 -8.84
C ALA A 688 -26.37 -8.42 -9.29
N LEU A 689 -25.92 -7.83 -10.41
CA LEU A 689 -26.56 -6.66 -11.01
C LEU A 689 -28.01 -6.96 -11.46
N GLY A 690 -28.24 -8.10 -12.12
CA GLY A 690 -29.57 -8.53 -12.55
C GLY A 690 -30.50 -8.86 -11.36
N ALA A 691 -29.97 -9.49 -10.31
CA ALA A 691 -30.71 -9.80 -9.10
C ALA A 691 -31.23 -8.53 -8.40
N MET A 692 -30.41 -7.47 -8.34
CA MET A 692 -30.86 -6.18 -7.82
C MET A 692 -32.01 -5.59 -8.64
N MET A 693 -32.00 -5.69 -9.97
CA MET A 693 -33.09 -5.21 -10.81
C MET A 693 -34.41 -5.95 -10.55
N VAL A 694 -34.36 -7.27 -10.41
CA VAL A 694 -35.54 -8.10 -10.07
C VAL A 694 -36.07 -7.69 -8.70
N LEU A 695 -35.18 -7.51 -7.72
CA LEU A 695 -35.53 -7.12 -6.36
C LEU A 695 -36.19 -5.74 -6.30
N PHE A 696 -35.64 -4.75 -6.98
CA PHE A 696 -36.22 -3.40 -7.06
C PHE A 696 -37.57 -3.40 -7.77
N THR A 697 -37.75 -4.21 -8.81
CA THR A 697 -39.03 -4.36 -9.52
C THR A 697 -40.09 -4.98 -8.61
N TYR A 698 -39.72 -6.00 -7.84
CA TYR A 698 -40.61 -6.61 -6.85
C TYR A 698 -41.01 -5.62 -5.74
N LEU A 699 -40.07 -4.82 -5.26
CA LEU A 699 -40.31 -3.75 -4.29
C LEU A 699 -41.25 -2.66 -4.83
N ALA A 700 -41.08 -2.28 -6.10
CA ALA A 700 -41.93 -1.32 -6.78
C ALA A 700 -43.38 -1.83 -6.90
N ALA A 701 -43.56 -3.10 -7.25
CA ALA A 701 -44.87 -3.73 -7.38
C ALA A 701 -45.56 -4.00 -6.03
N SER A 702 -44.81 -4.20 -4.95
CA SER A 702 -45.38 -4.44 -3.62
C SER A 702 -46.04 -3.18 -3.00
N GLY A 703 -46.06 -2.05 -3.70
CA GLY A 703 -46.89 -0.89 -3.35
C GLY A 703 -46.56 -0.30 -1.98
N SER A 704 -45.28 -0.29 -1.58
CA SER A 704 -44.91 0.36 -0.32
C SER A 704 -45.33 1.84 -0.39
N THR A 705 -46.19 2.27 0.52
CA THR A 705 -46.63 3.67 0.67
C THR A 705 -45.46 4.65 0.88
N ALA A 706 -44.27 4.11 1.16
CA ALA A 706 -43.01 4.83 1.18
C ALA A 706 -42.53 5.24 -0.22
N LEU A 707 -42.66 4.36 -1.23
CA LEU A 707 -42.22 4.64 -2.61
C LEU A 707 -43.11 5.69 -3.28
N SER A 708 -44.44 5.62 -3.10
CA SER A 708 -45.35 6.62 -3.65
C SER A 708 -45.13 8.02 -3.05
N LYS A 709 -44.78 8.12 -1.75
CA LYS A 709 -44.35 9.37 -1.10
C LYS A 709 -42.96 9.85 -1.52
N MET A 710 -42.11 8.97 -2.04
CA MET A 710 -40.79 9.31 -2.56
C MET A 710 -40.90 9.88 -3.98
N VAL A 711 -41.83 9.33 -4.79
CA VAL A 711 -42.18 9.84 -6.12
C VAL A 711 -42.82 11.24 -6.06
N THR A 712 -43.57 11.58 -5.01
CA THR A 712 -44.13 12.95 -4.86
C THR A 712 -43.08 14.03 -4.57
N LYS A 713 -41.83 13.65 -4.26
CA LYS A 713 -40.67 14.55 -4.16
C LYS A 713 -39.67 14.33 -5.30
N ALA A 714 -40.12 13.80 -6.43
CA ALA A 714 -39.28 13.50 -7.59
C ALA A 714 -38.35 14.66 -7.99
N ASP A 715 -38.81 15.91 -7.90
CA ASP A 715 -37.97 17.08 -8.22
C ASP A 715 -36.77 17.27 -7.29
N ARG A 716 -36.90 16.96 -5.98
CA ARG A 716 -35.74 16.99 -5.07
C ARG A 716 -34.76 15.86 -5.39
N ILE A 717 -35.28 14.67 -5.72
CA ILE A 717 -34.46 13.51 -6.06
C ILE A 717 -33.68 13.78 -7.35
N LYS A 718 -34.35 14.34 -8.37
CA LYS A 718 -33.72 14.79 -9.63
C LYS A 718 -32.58 15.78 -9.39
N LYS A 719 -32.79 16.79 -8.53
CA LYS A 719 -31.75 17.79 -8.21
C LYS A 719 -30.56 17.20 -7.46
N VAL A 720 -30.80 16.29 -6.51
CA VAL A 720 -29.73 15.60 -5.78
C VAL A 720 -28.94 14.68 -6.71
N SER A 721 -29.60 13.92 -7.58
CA SER A 721 -28.93 13.07 -8.55
C SER A 721 -28.14 13.88 -9.58
N ALA A 722 -28.67 15.03 -10.01
CA ALA A 722 -27.98 15.94 -10.92
C ALA A 722 -26.70 16.52 -10.29
N ALA A 723 -26.75 16.93 -9.02
CA ALA A 723 -25.57 17.42 -8.30
C ALA A 723 -24.48 16.33 -8.16
N LEU A 724 -24.87 15.10 -7.82
CA LEU A 724 -23.95 13.97 -7.75
C LEU A 724 -23.32 13.65 -9.12
N LEU A 725 -24.10 13.75 -10.20
CA LEU A 725 -23.62 13.50 -11.56
C LEU A 725 -22.61 14.56 -12.02
N VAL A 726 -22.81 15.83 -11.64
CA VAL A 726 -21.83 16.91 -11.87
C VAL A 726 -20.54 16.66 -11.08
N LEU A 727 -20.63 16.29 -9.81
CA LEU A 727 -19.47 15.98 -8.98
C LEU A 727 -18.68 14.78 -9.52
N ALA A 728 -19.36 13.72 -9.94
CA ALA A 728 -18.73 12.56 -10.55
C ALA A 728 -18.05 12.90 -11.89
N GLY A 729 -18.71 13.72 -12.74
CA GLY A 729 -18.12 14.19 -14.00
C GLY A 729 -16.87 15.06 -13.78
N LEU A 730 -16.92 16.00 -12.83
CA LEU A 730 -15.77 16.80 -12.42
C LEU A 730 -14.64 15.94 -11.88
N PHE A 731 -14.96 14.94 -11.05
CA PHE A 731 -13.96 14.01 -10.52
C PHE A 731 -13.28 13.20 -11.63
N ILE A 732 -14.04 12.68 -12.61
CA ILE A 732 -13.46 11.95 -13.76
C ILE A 732 -12.55 12.86 -14.59
N ILE A 733 -12.94 14.12 -14.81
CA ILE A 733 -12.11 15.10 -15.51
C ILE A 733 -10.83 15.39 -14.73
N LEU A 734 -10.95 15.71 -13.44
CA LEU A 734 -9.81 15.98 -12.57
C LEU A 734 -8.87 14.78 -12.49
N TYR A 735 -9.42 13.58 -12.34
CA TYR A 735 -8.64 12.34 -12.34
C TYR A 735 -7.91 12.14 -13.66
N ALA A 736 -8.58 12.30 -14.81
CA ALA A 736 -7.96 12.15 -16.12
C ALA A 736 -6.87 13.20 -16.39
N LEU A 737 -7.06 14.44 -15.93
CA LEU A 737 -6.07 15.53 -16.04
C LEU A 737 -4.88 15.33 -15.10
N PHE A 738 -5.13 14.89 -13.86
CA PHE A 738 -4.08 14.62 -12.88
C PHE A 738 -3.26 13.37 -13.28
N LEU A 739 -3.91 12.39 -13.93
CA LEU A 739 -3.23 11.25 -14.55
C LEU A 739 -2.29 11.71 -15.67
N GLU A 740 -2.60 12.80 -16.39
CA GLU A 740 -1.73 13.35 -17.44
C GLU A 740 -0.48 14.02 -16.89
N THR A 741 -0.59 14.74 -15.77
CA THR A 741 0.59 15.34 -15.11
C THR A 741 1.54 14.29 -14.56
N TYR A 742 1.01 13.12 -14.17
CA TYR A 742 1.79 12.03 -13.58
C TYR A 742 2.28 10.98 -14.60
N LEU A 743 1.51 10.69 -15.66
CA LEU A 743 1.89 9.71 -16.70
C LEU A 743 2.34 10.35 -18.02
N GLY A 744 2.05 11.63 -18.28
CA GLY A 744 2.63 12.38 -19.41
C GLY A 744 4.13 12.62 -19.23
N SER A 745 4.59 12.73 -17.98
CA SER A 745 6.02 12.68 -17.63
C SER A 745 6.63 11.29 -17.77
N LEU A 746 5.84 10.21 -17.65
CA LEU A 746 6.29 8.84 -17.89
C LEU A 746 6.29 8.43 -19.39
N PHE A 747 5.33 8.92 -20.18
CA PHE A 747 5.17 8.53 -21.61
C PHE A 747 5.92 9.44 -22.60
N SER A 748 6.43 10.60 -22.17
CA SER A 748 7.37 11.39 -23.00
C SER A 748 8.78 10.79 -23.03
N PHE A 749 9.05 9.80 -22.17
CA PHE A 749 10.20 8.91 -22.26
C PHE A 749 9.71 7.60 -22.90
N GLY A 750 10.27 7.27 -24.07
CA GLY A 750 9.70 6.34 -25.05
C GLY A 750 9.46 4.90 -24.56
N PHE A 751 8.38 4.32 -25.09
CA PHE A 751 8.16 2.88 -25.22
C PHE A 751 9.19 2.22 -26.15
#